data_AF-A0A5T0JRK9-F1
#
_entry.id   AF-A0A5T0JRK9-F1
#
_cell.length_a   1.000
_cell.length_b   1.000
_cell.length_c   1.000
_cell.angle_alpha   90.00
_cell.angle_beta   90.00
_cell.angle_gamma   90.00
#
_symmetry.space_group_name_H-M   'P 1'
#
loop_
_entity.id
_entity.type
_entity.pdbx_description
1 polymer ?
#
loop_
_entity_poly.entity_id
_entity_poly.type
_entity_poly.pdbx_seq_one_letter_code
_entity_poly.pdbx_strand_id
1 'polypeptide(L)'
;MVYFLETKEAAQAFNVSTGALRLAASRNSNKYEWLKVDNEKGGRGGKKLLFKISKDKLLTAFNQELITKNTLIYDEKMQKVKLSEIITTDNLKTINNSLKTSNLNLAESKINDDLAVLNLKFENLSDELKEDAKSKVKLLKQVEKYIEGGLTLKRALFLCNVEWRNYSNWRSDYKKYGILGLVDTRGLHRKDKTKLSTWMQEYALREYRTFAAGGFNFTELWWQIHKEAATKENYDFIGFDLGEVKPLFSVKTLQNFIKNYYKDKPLEHCIITQGLDKAKSKFLPAQGNQRELYDMKNMCWQIDSSPADFIVRDDETLEPFRPHILSVVDVFSGMGVATLVSKSNSLSLTRLLWKAIDKFGKPDMIKGDNGKDYLSKDFQSLLDGLNITYDAAIAYAGEQKALVERRFGTLQHAGISKMHGHIGNNLAKREMIEQKTPKKDRRAKDEYGFAKKTNQKLLLTFSEACEFLEAEVIKWNMSKVRRKKGIKTPLELWNSCDRAIVKISYEEFLFNAGNKELRVVGKKGINFESRVYKSALMPSVGTRVKCVQNIDNIKELFIYDLSGNFLCLALDESIAKLSKESYKMLKKGYESEVKAIKEVLKKDEIAAFTKLNIKQDLQDLQSAFENSLVEAKEVHQKSLAKEALKTQRELEEIKNNANADELILNAKKEINNDESEFDMEAFVEKKYFAG
;
A
#
# COMPACT_ATOMS: atom_id res chain seq x y z
N MET A 1 -27.15 -57.84 35.48
CA MET A 1 -28.59 -58.16 35.39
C MET A 1 -28.78 -59.34 34.47
N VAL A 2 -29.34 -60.39 35.04
CA VAL A 2 -29.68 -61.63 34.38
C VAL A 2 -31.16 -61.57 34.00
N TYR A 3 -31.49 -62.06 32.81
CA TYR A 3 -32.86 -62.15 32.34
C TYR A 3 -33.21 -63.60 32.02
N PHE A 4 -34.50 -63.88 31.89
CA PHE A 4 -34.99 -65.20 31.55
C PHE A 4 -35.97 -65.13 30.37
N LEU A 5 -35.82 -66.07 29.44
CA LEU A 5 -36.69 -66.25 28.27
C LEU A 5 -37.43 -67.57 28.35
N GLU A 6 -38.65 -67.61 27.80
CA GLU A 6 -39.36 -68.87 27.59
C GLU A 6 -38.63 -69.76 26.56
N THR A 7 -38.90 -71.07 26.60
CA THR A 7 -38.12 -72.08 25.86
C THR A 7 -38.03 -71.81 24.35
N LYS A 8 -39.05 -71.19 23.73
CA LYS A 8 -39.10 -70.92 22.29
C LYS A 8 -38.21 -69.74 21.91
N GLU A 9 -38.29 -68.66 22.67
CA GLU A 9 -37.53 -67.43 22.47
C GLU A 9 -36.06 -67.63 22.89
N ALA A 10 -35.82 -68.43 23.94
CA ALA A 10 -34.48 -68.86 24.32
C ALA A 10 -33.82 -69.72 23.24
N ALA A 11 -34.57 -70.62 22.60
CA ALA A 11 -34.07 -71.44 21.49
C ALA A 11 -33.62 -70.57 20.31
N GLN A 12 -34.41 -69.54 19.97
CA GLN A 12 -34.05 -68.55 18.95
C GLN A 12 -32.81 -67.74 19.36
N ALA A 13 -32.77 -67.24 20.59
CA ALA A 13 -31.65 -66.42 21.08
C ALA A 13 -30.33 -67.20 21.22
N PHE A 14 -30.39 -68.51 21.49
CA PHE A 14 -29.21 -69.38 21.56
C PHE A 14 -28.88 -70.11 20.25
N ASN A 15 -29.69 -69.91 19.20
CA ASN A 15 -29.59 -70.60 17.91
C ASN A 15 -29.54 -72.14 18.04
N VAL A 16 -30.47 -72.70 18.82
CA VAL A 16 -30.62 -74.16 19.02
C VAL A 16 -32.09 -74.57 18.92
N SER A 17 -32.37 -75.87 18.79
CA SER A 17 -33.75 -76.35 18.80
C SER A 17 -34.36 -76.31 20.21
N THR A 18 -35.68 -76.11 20.29
CA THR A 18 -36.41 -76.18 21.58
C THR A 18 -36.26 -77.53 22.25
N GLY A 19 -36.14 -78.61 21.46
CA GLY A 19 -35.84 -79.95 21.93
C GLY A 19 -34.49 -80.05 22.62
N ALA A 20 -33.44 -79.40 22.08
CA ALA A 20 -32.11 -79.39 22.69
C ALA A 20 -32.12 -78.70 24.06
N LEU A 21 -32.86 -77.61 24.22
CA LEU A 21 -33.01 -76.92 25.51
C LEU A 21 -33.79 -77.75 26.53
N ARG A 22 -34.89 -78.41 26.11
CA ARG A 22 -35.67 -79.30 26.99
C ARG A 22 -34.86 -80.52 27.43
N LEU A 23 -34.06 -81.08 26.53
CA LEU A 23 -33.18 -82.22 26.80
C LEU A 23 -32.01 -81.81 27.72
N ALA A 24 -31.47 -80.61 27.56
CA ALA A 24 -30.48 -80.05 28.47
C ALA A 24 -31.05 -79.88 29.88
N ALA A 25 -32.31 -79.42 30.00
CA ALA A 25 -32.99 -79.30 31.28
C ALA A 25 -33.30 -80.66 31.93
N SER A 26 -33.78 -81.64 31.17
CA SER A 26 -34.08 -82.98 31.71
C SER A 26 -32.85 -83.74 32.17
N ARG A 27 -31.68 -83.47 31.56
CA ARG A 27 -30.38 -84.06 31.92
C ARG A 27 -29.62 -83.29 33.00
N ASN A 28 -30.21 -82.24 33.59
CA ASN A 28 -29.52 -81.34 34.52
C ASN A 28 -28.17 -80.82 33.98
N SER A 29 -28.11 -80.48 32.69
CA SER A 29 -26.89 -79.94 32.08
C SER A 29 -26.66 -78.49 32.49
N ASN A 30 -25.44 -78.17 32.91
CA ASN A 30 -25.03 -76.81 33.25
C ASN A 30 -24.80 -75.91 32.01
N LYS A 31 -25.01 -76.41 30.78
CA LYS A 31 -24.75 -75.67 29.53
C LYS A 31 -25.71 -74.50 29.31
N TYR A 32 -26.96 -74.64 29.73
CA TYR A 32 -27.96 -73.58 29.69
C TYR A 32 -28.62 -73.52 31.07
N GLU A 33 -28.30 -72.51 31.87
CA GLU A 33 -28.95 -72.34 33.18
C GLU A 33 -30.45 -72.10 32.98
N TRP A 34 -31.27 -72.80 33.77
CA TRP A 34 -32.72 -72.78 33.63
C TRP A 34 -33.43 -72.80 34.97
N LEU A 35 -34.67 -72.34 34.99
CA LEU A 35 -35.56 -72.34 36.14
C LEU A 35 -36.90 -72.97 35.78
N LYS A 36 -37.45 -73.72 36.74
CA LYS A 36 -38.79 -74.32 36.64
C LYS A 36 -39.76 -73.42 37.38
N VAL A 37 -40.77 -72.93 36.69
CA VAL A 37 -41.82 -72.10 37.30
C VAL A 37 -43.16 -72.81 37.19
N ASP A 38 -43.89 -72.85 38.31
CA ASP A 38 -45.23 -73.41 38.38
C ASP A 38 -46.25 -72.46 37.72
N ASN A 39 -47.21 -73.01 37.00
CA ASN A 39 -48.27 -72.21 36.39
C ASN A 39 -49.23 -71.71 37.48
N GLU A 40 -49.36 -70.40 37.65
CA GLU A 40 -50.25 -69.77 38.64
C GLU A 40 -51.74 -70.15 38.51
N LYS A 41 -52.16 -70.75 37.38
CA LYS A 41 -53.56 -71.12 37.10
C LYS A 41 -53.79 -72.62 36.81
N GLY A 42 -53.08 -73.51 37.51
CA GLY A 42 -53.52 -74.91 37.75
C GLY A 42 -54.00 -75.76 36.56
N GLY A 43 -53.62 -75.44 35.32
CA GLY A 43 -54.08 -76.14 34.11
C GLY A 43 -53.17 -77.31 33.72
N ARG A 44 -53.71 -78.27 32.95
CA ARG A 44 -53.09 -79.52 32.44
C ARG A 44 -51.85 -79.35 31.53
N GLY A 45 -51.15 -78.22 31.58
CA GLY A 45 -49.85 -78.00 30.93
C GLY A 45 -48.74 -78.02 31.97
N GLY A 46 -47.81 -78.97 31.86
CA GLY A 46 -46.69 -79.12 32.79
C GLY A 46 -45.87 -77.84 33.01
N LYS A 47 -45.12 -77.81 34.11
CA LYS A 47 -44.32 -76.67 34.61
C LYS A 47 -43.51 -75.98 33.49
N LYS A 48 -43.49 -74.64 33.45
CA LYS A 48 -42.78 -73.85 32.43
C LYS A 48 -41.27 -73.83 32.69
N LEU A 49 -40.47 -73.91 31.61
CA LEU A 49 -39.01 -73.78 31.65
C LEU A 49 -38.59 -72.40 31.14
N LEU A 50 -37.89 -71.66 32.00
CA LEU A 50 -37.29 -70.38 31.71
C LEU A 50 -35.77 -70.54 31.63
N PHE A 51 -35.14 -69.98 30.60
CA PHE A 51 -33.70 -70.09 30.39
C PHE A 51 -33.01 -68.76 30.62
N LYS A 52 -31.93 -68.81 31.39
CA LYS A 52 -31.11 -67.66 31.78
C LYS A 52 -30.36 -67.11 30.58
N ILE A 53 -30.48 -65.81 30.33
CA ILE A 53 -29.78 -65.09 29.28
C ILE A 53 -29.18 -63.80 29.83
N SER A 54 -27.94 -63.50 29.42
CA SER A 54 -27.29 -62.23 29.72
C SER A 54 -27.94 -61.08 28.95
N LYS A 55 -27.92 -59.86 29.50
CA LYS A 55 -28.32 -58.63 28.81
C LYS A 55 -27.73 -58.51 27.40
N ASP A 56 -26.45 -58.83 27.24
CA ASP A 56 -25.74 -58.69 25.96
C ASP A 56 -26.29 -59.63 24.89
N LYS A 57 -26.40 -60.93 25.19
CA LYS A 57 -27.02 -61.91 24.27
C LYS A 57 -28.48 -61.57 23.93
N LEU A 58 -29.22 -61.02 24.88
CA LEU A 58 -30.60 -60.59 24.67
C LEU A 58 -30.67 -59.37 23.73
N LEU A 59 -29.73 -58.43 23.86
CA LEU A 59 -29.59 -57.29 22.95
C LEU A 59 -29.11 -57.73 21.54
N THR A 60 -28.15 -58.65 21.46
CA THR A 60 -27.69 -59.23 20.19
C THR A 60 -28.82 -59.95 19.46
N ALA A 61 -29.60 -60.77 20.16
CA ALA A 61 -30.75 -61.47 19.57
C ALA A 61 -31.81 -60.50 19.06
N PHE A 62 -32.05 -59.39 19.77
CA PHE A 62 -32.97 -58.34 19.30
C PHE A 62 -32.43 -57.60 18.07
N ASN A 63 -31.14 -57.24 18.07
CA ASN A 63 -30.50 -56.53 16.95
C ASN A 63 -30.44 -57.39 15.68
N GLN A 64 -30.38 -58.72 15.82
CA GLN A 64 -30.47 -59.69 14.73
C GLN A 64 -31.91 -60.02 14.31
N GLU A 65 -32.91 -59.38 14.90
CA GLU A 65 -34.35 -59.62 14.68
C GLU A 65 -34.79 -61.06 15.02
N LEU A 66 -34.03 -61.78 15.86
CA LEU A 66 -34.37 -63.15 16.33
C LEU A 66 -35.45 -63.15 17.41
N ILE A 67 -35.55 -62.06 18.17
CA ILE A 67 -36.61 -61.81 19.16
C ILE A 67 -37.27 -60.46 18.86
N THR A 68 -38.52 -60.28 19.29
CA THR A 68 -39.30 -59.07 18.97
C THR A 68 -39.50 -58.19 20.20
N LYS A 69 -39.98 -56.96 19.99
CA LYS A 69 -40.30 -56.03 21.11
C LYS A 69 -41.33 -56.59 22.09
N ASN A 70 -42.16 -57.54 21.65
CA ASN A 70 -43.22 -58.16 22.46
C ASN A 70 -42.78 -59.47 23.11
N THR A 71 -41.51 -59.87 22.94
CA THR A 71 -40.97 -61.06 23.60
C THR A 71 -41.09 -60.92 25.12
N LEU A 72 -41.67 -61.95 25.74
CA LEU A 72 -41.83 -62.02 27.20
C LEU A 72 -40.47 -62.28 27.85
N ILE A 73 -40.02 -61.33 28.66
CA ILE A 73 -38.75 -61.39 29.38
C ILE A 73 -39.05 -61.29 30.88
N TYR A 74 -38.37 -62.11 31.66
CA TYR A 74 -38.50 -62.10 33.12
C TYR A 74 -37.17 -61.65 33.73
N ASP A 75 -37.24 -60.83 34.78
CA ASP A 75 -36.06 -60.44 35.55
C ASP A 75 -35.69 -61.47 36.63
N GLU A 76 -34.65 -61.17 37.42
CA GLU A 76 -34.19 -62.03 38.53
C GLU A 76 -35.26 -62.24 39.60
N LYS A 77 -36.25 -61.32 39.72
CA LYS A 77 -37.38 -61.42 40.65
C LYS A 77 -38.61 -62.09 40.03
N MET A 78 -38.49 -62.65 38.82
CA MET A 78 -39.57 -63.27 38.04
C MET A 78 -40.72 -62.32 37.66
N GLN A 79 -40.46 -61.01 37.64
CA GLN A 79 -41.41 -60.03 37.15
C GLN A 79 -41.27 -59.89 35.63
N LYS A 80 -42.41 -59.72 34.95
CA LYS A 80 -42.42 -59.48 33.50
C LYS A 80 -41.87 -58.09 33.21
N VAL A 81 -40.83 -58.02 32.41
CA VAL A 81 -40.22 -56.77 31.96
C VAL A 81 -40.35 -56.67 30.45
N LYS A 82 -40.72 -55.49 29.94
CA LYS A 82 -40.77 -55.29 28.49
C LYS A 82 -39.36 -55.09 27.94
N LEU A 83 -39.09 -55.61 26.75
CA LEU A 83 -37.81 -55.40 26.08
C LEU A 83 -37.48 -53.91 25.90
N SER A 84 -38.50 -53.07 25.68
CA SER A 84 -38.37 -51.61 25.60
C SER A 84 -37.90 -50.94 26.90
N GLU A 85 -38.14 -51.54 28.06
CA GLU A 85 -37.70 -51.03 29.37
C GLU A 85 -36.24 -51.43 29.65
N ILE A 86 -35.75 -52.50 29.00
CA ILE A 86 -34.36 -52.99 29.10
C ILE A 86 -33.45 -52.27 28.08
N ILE A 87 -34.00 -51.90 26.92
CA ILE A 87 -33.31 -51.16 25.86
C ILE A 87 -33.52 -49.65 26.07
N THR A 88 -32.67 -49.01 26.88
CA THR A 88 -32.51 -47.56 26.83
C THR A 88 -31.80 -47.14 25.54
N THR A 89 -32.17 -46.00 24.97
CA THR A 89 -31.62 -45.42 23.73
C THR A 89 -30.08 -45.28 23.73
N ASP A 90 -29.46 -45.26 24.91
CA ASP A 90 -28.00 -45.22 25.07
C ASP A 90 -27.31 -46.59 24.93
N ASN A 91 -28.03 -47.72 25.08
CA ASN A 91 -27.43 -49.07 24.94
C ASN A 91 -27.12 -49.46 23.49
N LEU A 92 -27.70 -48.76 22.50
CA LEU A 92 -27.32 -48.91 21.09
C LEU A 92 -25.98 -48.22 20.76
N LYS A 93 -25.51 -47.31 21.63
CA LYS A 93 -24.19 -46.66 21.51
C LYS A 93 -23.06 -47.44 22.18
N THR A 94 -23.37 -48.42 23.05
CA THR A 94 -22.41 -49.06 23.96
C THR A 94 -22.12 -50.55 23.67
N ILE A 95 -22.31 -51.05 22.45
CA ILE A 95 -21.55 -52.21 21.93
C ILE A 95 -20.32 -51.68 21.18
N ASN A 96 -19.58 -50.76 21.79
CA ASN A 96 -18.45 -50.08 21.12
C ASN A 96 -17.08 -50.44 21.70
N ASN A 97 -16.97 -51.35 22.69
CA ASN A 97 -15.69 -51.58 23.36
C ASN A 97 -15.32 -53.04 23.69
N SER A 98 -15.99 -54.08 23.19
CA SER A 98 -15.59 -55.46 23.58
C SER A 98 -15.64 -56.55 22.50
N LEU A 99 -15.49 -56.22 21.22
CA LEU A 99 -15.07 -57.20 20.22
C LEU A 99 -13.80 -56.71 19.53
N LYS A 100 -12.65 -57.18 20.05
CA LYS A 100 -11.42 -57.27 19.27
C LYS A 100 -11.62 -58.36 18.20
N THR A 101 -10.91 -58.17 17.08
CA THR A 101 -10.88 -58.98 15.85
C THR A 101 -12.02 -58.60 14.88
N SER A 102 -11.80 -58.14 13.64
CA SER A 102 -10.68 -58.25 12.70
C SER A 102 -10.54 -56.94 11.91
N ASN A 103 -9.33 -56.39 11.82
CA ASN A 103 -9.00 -55.27 10.92
C ASN A 103 -9.39 -55.63 9.48
N LEU A 104 -10.46 -55.04 8.95
CA LEU A 104 -10.59 -54.86 7.52
C LEU A 104 -9.71 -53.66 7.14
N ASN A 105 -8.58 -53.98 6.53
CA ASN A 105 -7.51 -53.06 6.22
C ASN A 105 -7.97 -52.05 5.15
N LEU A 106 -8.50 -50.91 5.58
CA LEU A 106 -8.78 -49.74 4.73
C LEU A 106 -7.49 -48.92 4.44
N ALA A 107 -6.32 -49.43 4.83
CA ALA A 107 -5.03 -48.76 4.64
C ALA A 107 -4.30 -49.17 3.34
N GLU A 108 -4.82 -50.10 2.54
CA GLU A 108 -4.23 -50.36 1.21
C GLU A 108 -4.96 -49.56 0.13
N SER A 109 -4.36 -48.43 -0.23
CA SER A 109 -4.58 -47.85 -1.54
C SER A 109 -4.04 -48.83 -2.57
N LYS A 110 -4.90 -49.67 -3.14
CA LYS A 110 -4.64 -50.17 -4.50
C LYS A 110 -4.87 -48.99 -5.42
N ILE A 111 -3.87 -48.12 -5.53
CA ILE A 111 -3.80 -47.10 -6.57
C ILE A 111 -3.69 -47.90 -7.87
N ASN A 112 -4.83 -48.12 -8.51
CA ASN A 112 -4.84 -48.47 -9.92
C ASN A 112 -4.87 -47.13 -10.64
N ASP A 113 -3.76 -46.76 -11.28
CA ASP A 113 -3.52 -45.47 -11.94
C ASP A 113 -4.44 -45.20 -13.16
N ASP A 114 -5.48 -45.99 -13.37
CA ASP A 114 -6.41 -45.86 -14.50
C ASP A 114 -7.61 -44.95 -14.20
N LEU A 115 -7.32 -43.73 -13.75
CA LEU A 115 -8.14 -42.54 -14.02
C LEU A 115 -7.41 -41.61 -15.02
N ALA A 116 -6.64 -42.21 -15.93
CA ALA A 116 -5.92 -41.55 -17.02
C ALA A 116 -6.82 -40.66 -17.93
N VAL A 117 -8.14 -40.83 -17.89
CA VAL A 117 -9.10 -40.04 -18.67
C VAL A 117 -9.37 -38.64 -18.07
N LEU A 118 -8.97 -38.38 -16.82
CA LEU A 118 -9.34 -37.16 -16.10
C LEU A 118 -8.18 -36.38 -15.45
N ASN A 119 -6.98 -36.95 -15.27
CA ASN A 119 -5.83 -36.26 -14.63
C ASN A 119 -6.21 -35.54 -13.30
N LEU A 120 -7.21 -36.04 -12.57
CA LEU A 120 -7.74 -35.38 -11.38
C LEU A 120 -6.90 -35.74 -10.15
N LYS A 121 -6.13 -34.78 -9.65
CA LYS A 121 -5.60 -34.82 -8.28
C LYS A 121 -6.65 -34.32 -7.31
N PHE A 122 -6.87 -35.04 -6.22
CA PHE A 122 -7.84 -34.66 -5.18
C PHE A 122 -7.56 -33.25 -4.62
N GLU A 123 -6.29 -32.85 -4.56
CA GLU A 123 -5.83 -31.53 -4.13
C GLU A 123 -6.35 -30.38 -5.00
N ASN A 124 -6.57 -30.63 -6.29
CA ASN A 124 -6.98 -29.62 -7.28
C ASN A 124 -8.51 -29.47 -7.39
N LEU A 125 -9.29 -30.24 -6.62
CA LEU A 125 -10.75 -30.15 -6.59
C LEU A 125 -11.24 -28.97 -5.72
N SER A 126 -12.46 -28.49 -5.99
CA SER A 126 -13.10 -27.48 -5.14
C SER A 126 -13.38 -28.03 -3.73
N ASP A 127 -13.46 -27.14 -2.75
CA ASP A 127 -13.71 -27.53 -1.36
C ASP A 127 -15.05 -28.23 -1.19
N GLU A 128 -16.09 -27.81 -1.93
CA GLU A 128 -17.40 -28.48 -1.96
C GLU A 128 -17.30 -29.95 -2.42
N LEU A 129 -16.56 -30.22 -3.51
CA LEU A 129 -16.37 -31.58 -4.02
C LEU A 129 -15.53 -32.43 -3.06
N LYS A 130 -14.54 -31.82 -2.41
CA LYS A 130 -13.73 -32.49 -1.39
C LYS A 130 -14.57 -32.84 -0.17
N GLU A 131 -15.44 -31.94 0.27
CA GLU A 131 -16.28 -32.12 1.46
C GLU A 131 -17.40 -33.15 1.23
N ASP A 132 -18.00 -33.16 0.04
CA ASP A 132 -18.95 -34.21 -0.38
C ASP A 132 -18.28 -35.59 -0.41
N ALA A 133 -17.11 -35.71 -1.05
CA ALA A 133 -16.36 -36.97 -1.10
C ALA A 133 -15.97 -37.45 0.31
N LYS A 134 -15.50 -36.55 1.19
CA LYS A 134 -15.20 -36.87 2.60
C LYS A 134 -16.45 -37.31 3.37
N SER A 135 -17.59 -36.68 3.12
CA SER A 135 -18.87 -37.03 3.76
C SER A 135 -19.33 -38.44 3.36
N LYS A 136 -19.19 -38.81 2.08
CA LYS A 136 -19.44 -40.18 1.59
C LYS A 136 -18.51 -41.21 2.26
N VAL A 137 -17.21 -40.91 2.39
CA VAL A 137 -16.27 -41.79 3.13
C VAL A 137 -16.70 -41.97 4.59
N LYS A 138 -17.13 -40.90 5.25
CA LYS A 138 -17.60 -40.95 6.65
C LYS A 138 -18.83 -41.85 6.78
N LEU A 139 -19.80 -41.73 5.87
CA LEU A 139 -20.99 -42.58 5.84
C LEU A 139 -20.64 -44.05 5.59
N LEU A 140 -19.73 -44.34 4.66
CA LEU A 140 -19.25 -45.72 4.42
C LEU A 140 -18.66 -46.33 5.69
N LYS A 141 -17.75 -45.62 6.36
CA LYS A 141 -17.13 -46.06 7.62
C LYS A 141 -18.17 -46.27 8.73
N GLN A 142 -19.18 -45.41 8.81
CA GLN A 142 -20.23 -45.52 9.81
C GLN A 142 -21.12 -46.75 9.59
N VAL A 143 -21.51 -47.03 8.34
CA VAL A 143 -22.30 -48.23 8.00
C VAL A 143 -21.50 -49.50 8.29
N GLU A 144 -20.21 -49.54 7.93
CA GLU A 144 -19.35 -50.70 8.21
C GLU A 144 -19.19 -50.92 9.73
N LYS A 145 -18.99 -49.86 10.51
CA LYS A 145 -18.94 -49.94 11.98
C LYS A 145 -20.23 -50.49 12.60
N TYR A 146 -21.40 -50.13 12.07
CA TYR A 146 -22.67 -50.69 12.55
C TYR A 146 -22.81 -52.18 12.23
N ILE A 147 -22.33 -52.61 11.07
CA ILE A 147 -22.32 -54.03 10.69
C ILE A 147 -21.39 -54.82 11.61
N GLU A 148 -20.18 -54.29 11.88
CA GLU A 148 -19.24 -54.87 12.85
C GLU A 148 -19.85 -54.95 14.26
N GLY A 149 -20.66 -53.95 14.65
CA GLY A 149 -21.43 -53.92 15.89
C GLY A 149 -22.62 -54.89 15.94
N GLY A 150 -22.82 -55.72 14.91
CA GLY A 150 -23.84 -56.77 14.88
C GLY A 150 -25.19 -56.37 14.29
N LEU A 151 -25.30 -55.19 13.65
CA LEU A 151 -26.50 -54.82 12.92
C LEU A 151 -26.53 -55.48 11.54
N THR A 152 -27.73 -55.81 11.05
CA THR A 152 -27.90 -56.21 9.65
C THR A 152 -27.62 -55.04 8.71
N LEU A 153 -27.10 -55.30 7.51
CA LEU A 153 -26.82 -54.27 6.50
C LEU A 153 -28.06 -53.39 6.24
N LYS A 154 -29.25 -54.00 6.14
CA LYS A 154 -30.52 -53.30 5.94
C LYS A 154 -30.81 -52.30 7.07
N ARG A 155 -30.54 -52.68 8.31
CA ARG A 155 -30.74 -51.82 9.50
C ARG A 155 -29.69 -50.72 9.57
N ALA A 156 -28.44 -51.01 9.28
CA ALA A 156 -27.35 -50.03 9.26
C ALA A 156 -27.60 -48.94 8.20
N LEU A 157 -28.04 -49.34 7.00
CA LEU A 157 -28.40 -48.41 5.92
C LEU A 157 -29.58 -47.51 6.30
N PHE A 158 -30.61 -48.07 6.95
CA PHE A 158 -31.75 -47.31 7.46
C PHE A 158 -31.33 -46.24 8.49
N LEU A 159 -30.43 -46.59 9.43
CA LEU A 159 -29.94 -45.66 10.45
C LEU A 159 -29.07 -44.54 9.88
N CYS A 160 -28.29 -44.84 8.85
CA CYS A 160 -27.47 -43.85 8.15
C CYS A 160 -28.27 -43.04 7.12
N ASN A 161 -29.54 -43.36 6.89
CA ASN A 161 -30.38 -42.78 5.85
C ASN A 161 -29.72 -42.86 4.45
N VAL A 162 -29.13 -44.01 4.13
CA VAL A 162 -28.45 -44.25 2.84
C VAL A 162 -29.16 -45.38 2.09
N GLU A 163 -29.48 -45.14 0.82
CA GLU A 163 -30.03 -46.18 -0.05
C GLU A 163 -28.98 -47.23 -0.41
N TRP A 164 -29.43 -48.49 -0.53
CA TRP A 164 -28.54 -49.62 -0.85
C TRP A 164 -27.77 -49.43 -2.16
N ARG A 165 -28.39 -48.88 -3.21
CA ARG A 165 -27.74 -48.64 -4.50
C ARG A 165 -26.58 -47.65 -4.38
N ASN A 166 -26.78 -46.54 -3.68
CA ASN A 166 -25.76 -45.53 -3.45
C ASN A 166 -24.61 -46.09 -2.62
N TYR A 167 -24.93 -46.81 -1.53
CA TYR A 167 -23.93 -47.47 -0.71
C TYR A 167 -23.10 -48.49 -1.50
N SER A 168 -23.75 -49.35 -2.30
CA SER A 168 -23.09 -50.39 -3.09
C SER A 168 -22.14 -49.77 -4.13
N ASN A 169 -22.60 -48.74 -4.84
CA ASN A 169 -21.80 -48.03 -5.83
C ASN A 169 -20.60 -47.33 -5.17
N TRP A 170 -20.84 -46.51 -4.14
CA TRP A 170 -19.78 -45.81 -3.42
C TRP A 170 -18.75 -46.77 -2.83
N ARG A 171 -19.20 -47.89 -2.25
CA ARG A 171 -18.29 -48.90 -1.69
C ARG A 171 -17.44 -49.57 -2.77
N SER A 172 -18.02 -49.85 -3.94
CA SER A 172 -17.29 -50.41 -5.09
C SER A 172 -16.28 -49.41 -5.64
N ASP A 173 -16.70 -48.17 -5.86
CA ASP A 173 -15.86 -47.10 -6.43
C ASP A 173 -14.72 -46.72 -5.49
N TYR A 174 -15.00 -46.67 -4.17
CA TYR A 174 -13.98 -46.41 -3.15
C TYR A 174 -12.95 -47.54 -3.06
N LYS A 175 -13.37 -48.80 -3.19
CA LYS A 175 -12.44 -49.95 -3.23
C LYS A 175 -11.55 -49.94 -4.46
N LYS A 176 -12.05 -49.44 -5.60
CA LYS A 176 -11.34 -49.45 -6.88
C LYS A 176 -10.44 -48.23 -7.09
N TYR A 177 -10.87 -47.06 -6.62
CA TYR A 177 -10.24 -45.76 -6.92
C TYR A 177 -9.97 -44.89 -5.68
N GLY A 178 -10.16 -45.42 -4.47
CA GLY A 178 -10.03 -44.66 -3.24
C GLY A 178 -11.00 -43.49 -3.16
N ILE A 179 -10.59 -42.38 -2.52
CA ILE A 179 -11.45 -41.20 -2.34
C ILE A 179 -11.84 -40.54 -3.67
N LEU A 180 -11.02 -40.68 -4.72
CA LEU A 180 -11.29 -40.12 -6.04
C LEU A 180 -12.52 -40.75 -6.70
N GLY A 181 -12.78 -42.04 -6.45
CA GLY A 181 -13.97 -42.73 -6.95
C GLY A 181 -15.29 -42.19 -6.38
N LEU A 182 -15.24 -41.43 -5.28
CA LEU A 182 -16.43 -40.86 -4.64
C LEU A 182 -16.75 -39.43 -5.09
N VAL A 183 -15.84 -38.82 -5.86
CA VAL A 183 -16.01 -37.46 -6.41
C VAL A 183 -17.05 -37.50 -7.52
N ASP A 184 -18.01 -36.59 -7.48
CA ASP A 184 -18.96 -36.44 -8.58
C ASP A 184 -18.26 -35.83 -9.81
N THR A 185 -18.00 -36.68 -10.81
CA THR A 185 -17.34 -36.26 -12.06
C THR A 185 -18.32 -35.73 -13.11
N ARG A 186 -19.63 -35.77 -12.83
CA ARG A 186 -20.65 -35.32 -13.78
C ARG A 186 -20.48 -33.82 -14.05
N GLY A 187 -20.29 -33.48 -15.32
CA GLY A 187 -20.09 -32.10 -15.76
C GLY A 187 -18.63 -31.61 -15.75
N LEU A 188 -17.69 -32.34 -15.14
CA LEU A 188 -16.25 -32.00 -15.23
C LEU A 188 -15.77 -32.03 -16.69
N HIS A 189 -16.21 -33.02 -17.48
CA HIS A 189 -15.92 -33.11 -18.92
C HIS A 189 -16.52 -31.99 -19.80
N ARG A 190 -17.43 -31.16 -19.26
CA ARG A 190 -18.03 -30.04 -20.00
C ARG A 190 -17.33 -28.71 -19.74
N LYS A 191 -16.45 -28.63 -18.73
CA LYS A 191 -15.85 -27.36 -18.28
C LYS A 191 -14.94 -26.73 -19.35
N ASP A 192 -14.36 -27.55 -20.21
CA ASP A 192 -13.42 -27.15 -21.26
C ASP A 192 -13.95 -27.33 -22.69
N LYS A 193 -15.19 -27.81 -22.86
CA LYS A 193 -15.82 -27.93 -24.19
C LYS A 193 -16.40 -26.59 -24.60
N THR A 194 -15.67 -25.86 -25.44
CA THR A 194 -16.17 -24.69 -26.16
C THR A 194 -16.80 -25.09 -27.49
N LYS A 195 -17.75 -24.26 -27.99
CA LYS A 195 -18.27 -24.39 -29.36
C LYS A 195 -17.28 -23.89 -30.42
N LEU A 196 -16.22 -23.19 -30.01
CA LEU A 196 -15.20 -22.67 -30.91
C LEU A 196 -14.27 -23.81 -31.33
N SER A 197 -14.12 -24.01 -32.65
CA SER A 197 -13.09 -24.91 -33.18
C SER A 197 -11.68 -24.37 -32.87
N THR A 198 -10.66 -25.21 -33.00
CA THR A 198 -9.29 -24.87 -32.59
C THR A 198 -8.77 -23.59 -33.26
N TRP A 199 -8.99 -23.44 -34.57
CA TRP A 199 -8.53 -22.25 -35.30
C TRP A 199 -9.28 -20.98 -34.85
N MET A 200 -10.57 -21.08 -34.48
CA MET A 200 -11.34 -19.94 -33.96
C MET A 200 -10.82 -19.50 -32.59
N GLN A 201 -10.43 -20.47 -31.75
CA GLN A 201 -9.81 -20.19 -30.45
C GLN A 201 -8.48 -19.47 -30.61
N GLU A 202 -7.62 -19.96 -31.51
CA GLU A 202 -6.32 -19.34 -31.80
C GLU A 202 -6.48 -17.93 -32.39
N TYR A 203 -7.41 -17.75 -33.33
CA TYR A 203 -7.73 -16.44 -33.91
C TYR A 203 -8.21 -15.48 -32.82
N ALA A 204 -9.18 -15.90 -32.00
CA ALA A 204 -9.70 -15.08 -30.90
C ALA A 204 -8.61 -14.67 -29.91
N LEU A 205 -7.72 -15.59 -29.52
CA LEU A 205 -6.62 -15.30 -28.61
C LEU A 205 -5.59 -14.35 -29.24
N ARG A 206 -5.26 -14.53 -30.52
CA ARG A 206 -4.34 -13.65 -31.24
C ARG A 206 -4.88 -12.22 -31.30
N GLU A 207 -6.11 -12.04 -31.78
CA GLU A 207 -6.73 -10.71 -31.86
C GLU A 207 -6.86 -10.06 -30.48
N TYR A 208 -7.25 -10.84 -29.46
CA TYR A 208 -7.35 -10.33 -28.11
C TYR A 208 -5.99 -9.91 -27.54
N ARG A 209 -4.92 -10.69 -27.75
CA ARG A 209 -3.57 -10.31 -27.30
C ARG A 209 -3.10 -9.01 -27.95
N THR A 210 -3.42 -8.80 -29.23
CA THR A 210 -3.00 -7.63 -29.98
C THR A 210 -3.81 -6.38 -29.62
N PHE A 211 -5.12 -6.51 -29.43
CA PHE A 211 -6.04 -5.36 -29.37
C PHE A 211 -6.83 -5.23 -28.06
N ALA A 212 -6.56 -6.04 -27.02
CA ALA A 212 -7.33 -6.00 -25.78
C ALA A 212 -7.31 -4.63 -25.05
N ALA A 213 -6.27 -3.82 -25.26
CA ALA A 213 -6.14 -2.50 -24.66
C ALA A 213 -7.16 -1.50 -25.27
N GLY A 214 -7.80 -0.68 -24.43
CA GLY A 214 -8.54 0.50 -24.90
C GLY A 214 -10.00 0.28 -25.36
N GLY A 215 -10.64 -0.83 -24.99
CA GLY A 215 -12.08 -1.04 -25.25
C GLY A 215 -12.39 -2.05 -26.35
N PHE A 216 -11.81 -3.24 -26.25
CA PHE A 216 -11.94 -4.32 -27.23
C PHE A 216 -13.40 -4.66 -27.61
N ASN A 217 -13.69 -4.64 -28.92
CA ASN A 217 -15.02 -4.92 -29.45
C ASN A 217 -15.19 -6.42 -29.75
N PHE A 218 -15.85 -7.13 -28.84
CA PHE A 218 -16.14 -8.56 -29.00
C PHE A 218 -17.11 -8.88 -30.14
N THR A 219 -17.99 -7.95 -30.51
CA THR A 219 -18.92 -8.14 -31.62
C THR A 219 -18.19 -8.11 -32.95
N GLU A 220 -17.22 -7.22 -33.10
CA GLU A 220 -16.36 -7.15 -34.28
C GLU A 220 -15.51 -8.41 -34.44
N LEU A 221 -14.84 -8.86 -33.37
CA LEU A 221 -14.08 -10.12 -33.40
C LEU A 221 -15.00 -11.31 -33.76
N TRP A 222 -16.21 -11.34 -33.19
CA TRP A 222 -17.20 -12.37 -33.50
C TRP A 222 -17.57 -12.37 -34.99
N TRP A 223 -17.85 -11.20 -35.56
CA TRP A 223 -18.14 -11.04 -36.99
C TRP A 223 -16.97 -11.49 -37.88
N GLN A 224 -15.74 -11.09 -37.53
CA GLN A 224 -14.52 -11.47 -38.27
C GLN A 224 -14.29 -12.99 -38.26
N ILE A 225 -14.53 -13.66 -37.14
CA ILE A 225 -14.42 -15.13 -37.07
C ILE A 225 -15.47 -15.79 -37.99
N HIS A 226 -16.69 -15.27 -38.07
CA HIS A 226 -17.71 -15.81 -38.99
C HIS A 226 -17.35 -15.57 -40.46
N LYS A 227 -16.73 -14.43 -40.77
CA LYS A 227 -16.18 -14.14 -42.10
C LYS A 227 -15.06 -15.09 -42.47
N GLU A 228 -14.13 -15.35 -41.55
CA GLU A 228 -13.02 -16.29 -41.74
C GLU A 228 -13.52 -17.75 -41.83
N ALA A 229 -14.66 -18.07 -41.21
CA ALA A 229 -15.27 -19.39 -41.33
C ALA A 229 -15.82 -19.66 -42.74
N ALA A 230 -16.14 -18.62 -43.53
CA ALA A 230 -16.55 -18.80 -44.92
C ALA A 230 -15.44 -19.42 -45.78
N THR A 231 -14.19 -19.06 -45.51
CA THR A 231 -13.04 -19.59 -46.24
C THR A 231 -12.59 -20.94 -45.72
N LYS A 232 -12.66 -21.16 -44.39
CA LYS A 232 -12.11 -22.36 -43.73
C LYS A 232 -13.10 -23.51 -43.54
N GLU A 233 -14.38 -23.20 -43.35
CA GLU A 233 -15.43 -24.17 -43.03
C GLU A 233 -16.60 -24.12 -44.03
N ASN A 234 -16.44 -23.38 -45.14
CA ASN A 234 -17.48 -23.16 -46.16
C ASN A 234 -18.80 -22.64 -45.56
N TYR A 235 -18.70 -21.79 -44.54
CA TYR A 235 -19.84 -21.19 -43.85
C TYR A 235 -20.48 -20.08 -44.71
N ASP A 236 -21.82 -20.02 -44.74
CA ASP A 236 -22.54 -18.93 -45.42
C ASP A 236 -22.48 -17.64 -44.61
N PHE A 237 -21.42 -16.88 -44.82
CA PHE A 237 -21.22 -15.59 -44.17
C PHE A 237 -22.21 -14.52 -44.64
N ILE A 238 -22.66 -14.56 -45.90
CA ILE A 238 -23.61 -13.56 -46.41
C ILE A 238 -24.98 -13.77 -45.77
N GLY A 239 -25.47 -15.01 -45.73
CA GLY A 239 -26.71 -15.34 -45.02
C GLY A 239 -26.62 -15.05 -43.52
N PHE A 240 -25.45 -15.19 -42.91
CA PHE A 240 -25.22 -14.78 -41.52
C PHE A 240 -25.32 -13.27 -41.31
N ASP A 241 -24.68 -12.47 -42.16
CA ASP A 241 -24.68 -11.00 -42.06
C ASP A 241 -26.07 -10.41 -42.30
N LEU A 242 -26.86 -11.07 -43.16
CA LEU A 242 -28.28 -10.76 -43.41
C LEU A 242 -29.23 -11.29 -42.32
N GLY A 243 -28.75 -12.12 -41.39
CA GLY A 243 -29.56 -12.72 -40.32
C GLY A 243 -30.43 -13.91 -40.74
N GLU A 244 -30.21 -14.44 -41.95
CA GLU A 244 -30.91 -15.60 -42.51
C GLU A 244 -30.32 -16.93 -41.99
N VAL A 245 -29.02 -16.93 -41.68
CA VAL A 245 -28.28 -18.10 -41.16
C VAL A 245 -27.90 -17.89 -39.70
N LYS A 246 -28.07 -18.94 -38.89
CA LYS A 246 -27.69 -18.90 -37.47
C LYS A 246 -26.17 -18.78 -37.32
N PRO A 247 -25.69 -17.98 -36.36
CA PRO A 247 -24.26 -17.91 -36.07
C PRO A 247 -23.70 -19.24 -35.55
N LEU A 248 -22.44 -19.52 -35.88
CA LEU A 248 -21.68 -20.69 -35.41
C LEU A 248 -21.63 -20.73 -33.87
N PHE A 249 -21.49 -19.57 -33.24
CA PHE A 249 -21.54 -19.39 -31.79
C PHE A 249 -22.01 -17.97 -31.45
N SER A 250 -22.44 -17.72 -30.22
CA SER A 250 -22.84 -16.36 -29.81
C SER A 250 -21.64 -15.51 -29.37
N VAL A 251 -21.75 -14.18 -29.44
CA VAL A 251 -20.76 -13.24 -28.86
C VAL A 251 -20.46 -13.59 -27.40
N LYS A 252 -21.47 -14.04 -26.63
CA LYS A 252 -21.29 -14.45 -25.24
C LYS A 252 -20.39 -15.67 -25.09
N THR A 253 -20.43 -16.60 -26.05
CA THR A 253 -19.56 -17.78 -26.07
C THR A 253 -18.09 -17.36 -26.21
N LEU A 254 -17.82 -16.38 -27.09
CA LEU A 254 -16.48 -15.80 -27.28
C LEU A 254 -15.99 -15.06 -26.02
N GLN A 255 -16.84 -14.23 -25.42
CA GLN A 255 -16.52 -13.53 -24.17
C GLN A 255 -16.20 -14.52 -23.04
N ASN A 256 -17.00 -15.57 -22.89
CA ASN A 256 -16.79 -16.59 -21.87
C ASN A 256 -15.51 -17.39 -22.14
N PHE A 257 -15.20 -17.71 -23.40
CA PHE A 257 -13.95 -18.35 -23.79
C PHE A 257 -12.73 -17.54 -23.35
N ILE A 258 -12.66 -16.25 -23.73
CA ILE A 258 -11.57 -15.35 -23.34
C ILE A 258 -11.49 -15.20 -21.80
N LYS A 259 -12.63 -14.98 -21.14
CA LYS A 259 -12.69 -14.87 -19.68
C LYS A 259 -12.16 -16.12 -18.97
N ASN A 260 -12.55 -17.30 -19.44
CA ASN A 260 -12.11 -18.57 -18.86
C ASN A 260 -10.61 -18.82 -19.15
N TYR A 261 -10.14 -18.50 -20.35
CA TYR A 261 -8.73 -18.69 -20.74
C TYR A 261 -7.76 -17.90 -19.84
N TYR A 262 -8.12 -16.65 -19.50
CA TYR A 262 -7.30 -15.76 -18.69
C TYR A 262 -7.54 -15.87 -17.19
N LYS A 263 -8.52 -16.69 -16.75
CA LYS A 263 -8.83 -16.88 -15.33
C LYS A 263 -7.59 -17.28 -14.51
N ASP A 264 -6.81 -18.21 -15.05
CA ASP A 264 -5.61 -18.74 -14.41
C ASP A 264 -4.31 -18.09 -14.94
N LYS A 265 -4.44 -17.05 -15.79
CA LYS A 265 -3.32 -16.27 -16.37
C LYS A 265 -3.49 -14.76 -16.14
N PRO A 266 -3.66 -14.30 -14.89
CA PRO A 266 -3.97 -12.91 -14.59
C PRO A 266 -2.83 -11.94 -14.95
N LEU A 267 -1.57 -12.40 -14.94
CA LEU A 267 -0.41 -11.60 -15.34
C LEU A 267 -0.45 -11.27 -16.85
N GLU A 268 -0.59 -12.29 -17.71
CA GLU A 268 -0.72 -12.10 -19.16
C GLU A 268 -1.89 -11.18 -19.48
N HIS A 269 -3.04 -11.41 -18.83
CA HIS A 269 -4.24 -10.59 -19.01
C HIS A 269 -4.00 -9.12 -18.65
N CYS A 270 -3.26 -8.85 -17.57
CA CYS A 270 -2.92 -7.49 -17.18
C CYS A 270 -1.96 -6.83 -18.17
N ILE A 271 -0.96 -7.55 -18.67
CA ILE A 271 -0.01 -7.00 -19.65
C ILE A 271 -0.75 -6.56 -20.91
N ILE A 272 -1.62 -7.41 -21.47
CA ILE A 272 -2.33 -7.09 -22.72
C ILE A 272 -3.42 -6.04 -22.56
N THR A 273 -4.05 -5.93 -21.38
CA THR A 273 -5.15 -4.96 -21.16
C THR A 273 -4.68 -3.62 -20.62
N GLN A 274 -3.56 -3.61 -19.87
CA GLN A 274 -3.15 -2.47 -19.04
C GLN A 274 -1.67 -2.11 -19.18
N GLY A 275 -0.88 -2.91 -19.91
CA GLY A 275 0.55 -2.67 -20.13
C GLY A 275 1.47 -3.27 -19.06
N LEU A 276 2.76 -3.27 -19.37
CA LEU A 276 3.80 -3.92 -18.57
C LEU A 276 4.00 -3.23 -17.21
N ASP A 277 3.98 -1.90 -17.16
CA ASP A 277 4.25 -1.16 -15.91
C ASP A 277 3.18 -1.42 -14.85
N LYS A 278 1.91 -1.46 -15.26
CA LYS A 278 0.80 -1.78 -14.36
C LYS A 278 0.83 -3.25 -13.93
N ALA A 279 1.29 -4.14 -14.81
CA ALA A 279 1.51 -5.54 -14.45
C ALA A 279 2.65 -5.70 -13.43
N LYS A 280 3.78 -5.00 -13.60
CA LYS A 280 4.86 -4.94 -12.61
C LYS A 280 4.33 -4.47 -11.27
N SER A 281 3.65 -3.32 -11.24
CA SER A 281 3.07 -2.77 -10.01
C SER A 281 2.08 -3.71 -9.30
N LYS A 282 1.30 -4.50 -10.04
CA LYS A 282 0.26 -5.37 -9.49
C LYS A 282 0.74 -6.77 -9.10
N PHE A 283 1.70 -7.33 -9.83
CA PHE A 283 2.09 -8.74 -9.70
C PHE A 283 3.52 -8.95 -9.21
N LEU A 284 4.38 -7.92 -9.21
CA LEU A 284 5.73 -8.07 -8.66
C LEU A 284 5.63 -8.22 -7.12
N PRO A 285 6.19 -9.30 -6.55
CA PRO A 285 6.22 -9.46 -5.10
C PRO A 285 7.07 -8.37 -4.45
N ALA A 286 6.55 -7.70 -3.42
CA ALA A 286 7.33 -6.76 -2.64
C ALA A 286 8.43 -7.51 -1.87
N GLN A 287 9.69 -7.23 -2.19
CA GLN A 287 10.86 -7.81 -1.53
C GLN A 287 11.26 -6.93 -0.33
N GLY A 288 10.76 -7.27 0.86
CA GLY A 288 11.16 -6.64 2.13
C GLY A 288 10.69 -5.20 2.33
N ASN A 289 10.98 -4.65 3.51
CA ASN A 289 10.72 -3.25 3.85
C ASN A 289 12.03 -2.47 3.71
N GLN A 290 12.06 -1.39 2.93
CA GLN A 290 13.27 -0.54 2.80
C GLN A 290 13.81 -0.05 4.16
N ARG A 291 12.95 0.01 5.19
CA ARG A 291 13.34 0.33 6.57
C ARG A 291 14.24 -0.72 7.24
N GLU A 292 14.30 -1.94 6.72
CA GLU A 292 15.22 -2.98 7.19
C GLU A 292 16.65 -2.75 6.69
N LEU A 293 16.83 -2.00 5.60
CA LEU A 293 18.14 -1.63 5.06
C LEU A 293 18.71 -0.36 5.70
N TYR A 294 17.83 0.51 6.22
CA TYR A 294 18.17 1.79 6.84
C TYR A 294 17.47 1.89 8.20
N ASP A 295 18.13 1.36 9.22
CA ASP A 295 17.57 1.12 10.56
C ASP A 295 17.84 2.26 11.56
N MET A 296 18.52 3.32 11.14
CA MET A 296 18.75 4.52 11.93
C MET A 296 18.36 5.79 11.18
N LYS A 297 17.94 6.83 11.93
CA LYS A 297 17.66 8.16 11.36
C LYS A 297 18.91 8.72 10.65
N ASN A 298 18.71 9.53 9.61
CA ASN A 298 19.75 10.17 8.82
C ASN A 298 20.74 9.23 8.09
N MET A 299 20.50 7.92 8.04
CA MET A 299 21.31 7.04 7.19
C MET A 299 21.04 7.27 5.71
N CYS A 300 19.76 7.35 5.34
CA CYS A 300 19.35 7.57 3.97
C CYS A 300 18.13 8.47 3.95
N TRP A 301 18.21 9.53 3.14
CA TRP A 301 17.05 10.30 2.73
C TRP A 301 16.66 9.94 1.31
N GLN A 302 15.37 10.05 0.99
CA GLN A 302 14.88 10.05 -0.38
C GLN A 302 14.43 11.46 -0.75
N ILE A 303 14.87 11.94 -1.91
CA ILE A 303 14.49 13.24 -2.48
C ILE A 303 13.82 13.03 -3.83
N ASP A 304 12.73 13.75 -4.07
CA ASP A 304 12.05 13.71 -5.36
C ASP A 304 11.22 14.98 -5.59
N SER A 305 10.71 15.13 -6.81
CA SER A 305 9.81 16.22 -7.20
C SER A 305 8.62 15.70 -8.00
N SER A 306 7.43 16.24 -7.73
CA SER A 306 6.19 15.87 -8.44
C SER A 306 5.36 17.12 -8.76
N PRO A 307 4.74 17.22 -9.95
CA PRO A 307 3.73 18.23 -10.21
C PRO A 307 2.61 18.17 -9.18
N ALA A 308 2.18 19.32 -8.66
CA ALA A 308 1.14 19.39 -7.65
C ALA A 308 -0.25 19.14 -8.26
N ASP A 309 -1.16 18.45 -7.59
CA ASP A 309 -2.53 18.21 -8.07
C ASP A 309 -3.48 19.40 -7.83
N PHE A 310 -2.95 20.63 -7.83
CA PHE A 310 -3.71 21.86 -7.64
C PHE A 310 -3.14 23.05 -8.43
N ILE A 311 -3.96 24.07 -8.63
CA ILE A 311 -3.62 25.35 -9.26
C ILE A 311 -3.65 26.45 -8.19
N VAL A 312 -2.65 27.33 -8.23
CA VAL A 312 -2.52 28.51 -7.37
C VAL A 312 -2.41 29.77 -8.22
N ARG A 313 -2.48 30.94 -7.58
CA ARG A 313 -2.15 32.22 -8.20
C ARG A 313 -0.79 32.72 -7.74
N ASP A 314 -0.04 33.31 -8.67
CA ASP A 314 1.15 34.07 -8.33
C ASP A 314 0.81 35.23 -7.38
N ASP A 315 1.65 35.50 -6.40
CA ASP A 315 1.40 36.53 -5.38
C ASP A 315 1.44 37.96 -5.95
N GLU A 316 2.18 38.18 -7.04
CA GLU A 316 2.38 39.49 -7.67
C GLU A 316 1.51 39.67 -8.91
N THR A 317 1.64 38.74 -9.87
CA THR A 317 0.98 38.84 -11.18
C THR A 317 -0.46 38.33 -11.15
N LEU A 318 -0.85 37.58 -10.12
CA LEU A 318 -2.11 36.84 -10.02
C LEU A 318 -2.33 35.79 -11.13
N GLU A 319 -1.32 35.53 -11.97
CA GLU A 319 -1.41 34.54 -13.04
C GLU A 319 -1.58 33.14 -12.42
N PRO A 320 -2.57 32.35 -12.88
CA PRO A 320 -2.76 31.00 -12.37
C PRO A 320 -1.66 30.08 -12.91
N PHE A 321 -1.07 29.24 -12.06
CA PHE A 321 -0.11 28.21 -12.49
C PHE A 321 -0.19 26.93 -11.63
N ARG A 322 0.43 25.86 -12.14
CA ARG A 322 0.54 24.57 -11.45
C ARG A 322 1.94 24.50 -10.83
N PRO A 323 2.08 24.53 -9.50
CA PRO A 323 3.38 24.39 -8.86
C PRO A 323 3.86 22.92 -8.90
N HIS A 324 5.12 22.72 -8.54
CA HIS A 324 5.73 21.43 -8.23
C HIS A 324 5.94 21.33 -6.73
N ILE A 325 5.73 20.14 -6.17
CA ILE A 325 6.09 19.78 -4.80
C ILE A 325 7.45 19.11 -4.85
N LEU A 326 8.41 19.68 -4.13
CA LEU A 326 9.71 19.08 -3.87
C LEU A 326 9.68 18.53 -2.44
N SER A 327 10.13 17.29 -2.22
CA SER A 327 10.12 16.69 -0.87
C SER A 327 11.36 15.86 -0.58
N VAL A 328 11.81 15.94 0.68
CA VAL A 328 12.83 15.08 1.28
C VAL A 328 12.17 14.27 2.39
N VAL A 329 12.47 12.97 2.46
CA VAL A 329 12.01 12.07 3.52
C VAL A 329 13.14 11.20 4.05
N ASP A 330 13.26 11.12 5.37
CA ASP A 330 14.13 10.16 6.06
C ASP A 330 13.54 8.75 5.97
N VAL A 331 14.31 7.78 5.49
CA VAL A 331 13.78 6.44 5.17
C VAL A 331 13.37 5.67 6.42
N PHE A 332 14.17 5.75 7.48
CA PHE A 332 13.94 5.08 8.75
C PHE A 332 12.63 5.53 9.40
N SER A 333 12.51 6.83 9.69
CA SER A 333 11.40 7.39 10.45
C SER A 333 10.19 7.72 9.57
N GLY A 334 10.43 8.15 8.32
CA GLY A 334 9.42 8.79 7.47
C GLY A 334 9.23 10.28 7.76
N MET A 335 10.08 10.88 8.62
CA MET A 335 10.11 12.33 8.84
C MET A 335 10.51 13.02 7.55
N GLY A 336 10.07 14.25 7.35
CA GLY A 336 10.68 15.04 6.28
C GLY A 336 10.03 16.39 6.07
N VAL A 337 10.46 17.06 5.00
CA VAL A 337 10.04 18.40 4.60
C VAL A 337 9.54 18.41 3.16
N ALA A 338 8.75 19.42 2.82
CA ALA A 338 8.38 19.71 1.45
C ALA A 338 8.27 21.23 1.23
N THR A 339 8.43 21.64 -0.02
CA THR A 339 8.32 23.04 -0.48
C THR A 339 7.63 23.06 -1.85
N LEU A 340 6.88 24.14 -2.12
CA LEU A 340 6.34 24.40 -3.45
C LEU A 340 7.30 25.28 -4.25
N VAL A 341 7.38 25.02 -5.55
CA VAL A 341 8.10 25.85 -6.52
C VAL A 341 7.31 25.98 -7.80
N SER A 342 7.52 27.06 -8.55
CA SER A 342 6.91 27.22 -9.88
C SER A 342 7.43 26.18 -10.86
N LYS A 343 8.74 25.95 -10.87
CA LYS A 343 9.43 24.87 -11.61
C LYS A 343 10.57 24.30 -10.76
N SER A 344 10.75 22.99 -10.83
CA SER A 344 11.91 22.33 -10.23
C SER A 344 13.18 22.74 -10.97
N ASN A 345 14.23 23.09 -10.22
CA ASN A 345 15.57 23.39 -10.71
C ASN A 345 16.62 23.11 -9.61
N SER A 346 17.90 23.10 -9.96
CA SER A 346 18.99 22.84 -8.99
C SER A 346 18.96 23.77 -7.75
N LEU A 347 18.76 25.08 -7.93
CA LEU A 347 18.69 26.04 -6.82
C LEU A 347 17.54 25.73 -5.84
N SER A 348 16.37 25.35 -6.34
CA SER A 348 15.25 24.97 -5.48
C SER A 348 15.51 23.67 -4.73
N LEU A 349 16.20 22.70 -5.34
CA LEU A 349 16.65 21.49 -4.64
C LEU A 349 17.67 21.82 -3.55
N THR A 350 18.62 22.70 -3.81
CA THR A 350 19.58 23.21 -2.82
C THR A 350 18.87 23.87 -1.63
N ARG A 351 17.87 24.72 -1.88
CA ARG A 351 17.08 25.36 -0.81
C ARG A 351 16.23 24.37 -0.01
N LEU A 352 15.63 23.38 -0.68
CA LEU A 352 14.93 22.28 -0.01
C LEU A 352 15.88 21.46 0.88
N LEU A 353 17.08 21.18 0.36
CA LEU A 353 18.09 20.42 1.09
C LEU A 353 18.54 21.18 2.35
N TRP A 354 18.77 22.49 2.26
CA TRP A 354 19.03 23.31 3.43
C TRP A 354 17.88 23.22 4.45
N LYS A 355 16.62 23.40 4.02
CA LYS A 355 15.45 23.26 4.90
C LYS A 355 15.42 21.90 5.61
N ALA A 356 15.85 20.83 4.95
CA ALA A 356 15.94 19.51 5.55
C ALA A 356 17.12 19.39 6.54
N ILE A 357 18.32 19.86 6.17
CA ILE A 357 19.54 19.80 7.00
C ILE A 357 19.39 20.66 8.25
N ASP A 358 18.84 21.86 8.15
CA ASP A 358 18.57 22.72 9.29
C ASP A 358 17.69 22.01 10.32
N LYS A 359 16.62 21.36 9.83
CA LYS A 359 15.62 20.69 10.66
C LYS A 359 16.08 19.33 11.23
N PHE A 360 16.75 18.52 10.43
CA PHE A 360 17.04 17.11 10.75
C PHE A 360 18.52 16.81 10.95
N GLY A 361 19.40 17.77 10.66
CA GLY A 361 20.85 17.56 10.53
C GLY A 361 21.23 16.88 9.22
N LYS A 362 22.53 16.66 9.04
CA LYS A 362 23.13 16.09 7.84
C LYS A 362 22.84 14.58 7.71
N PRO A 363 22.43 14.08 6.53
CA PRO A 363 22.37 12.65 6.26
C PRO A 363 23.74 12.07 5.85
N ASP A 364 23.88 10.74 5.87
CA ASP A 364 25.02 10.06 5.26
C ASP A 364 24.85 9.97 3.73
N MET A 365 23.64 9.64 3.28
CA MET A 365 23.33 9.43 1.88
C MET A 365 21.95 9.98 1.49
N ILE A 366 21.84 10.40 0.23
CA ILE A 366 20.59 10.81 -0.41
C ILE A 366 20.37 9.94 -1.63
N LYS A 367 19.17 9.34 -1.71
CA LYS A 367 18.64 8.65 -2.88
C LYS A 367 17.71 9.57 -3.65
N GLY A 368 17.93 9.74 -4.94
CA GLY A 368 17.10 10.62 -5.77
C GLY A 368 17.04 10.20 -7.23
N ASP A 369 16.36 11.01 -8.04
CA ASP A 369 16.19 10.74 -9.46
C ASP A 369 17.47 11.01 -10.27
N ASN A 370 17.66 10.29 -11.37
CA ASN A 370 18.75 10.49 -12.32
C ASN A 370 18.51 11.70 -13.26
N GLY A 371 17.71 12.66 -12.82
CA GLY A 371 17.33 13.84 -13.58
C GLY A 371 18.46 14.87 -13.66
N LYS A 372 18.42 15.72 -14.69
CA LYS A 372 19.47 16.73 -14.97
C LYS A 372 19.76 17.65 -13.78
N ASP A 373 18.73 18.06 -13.03
CA ASP A 373 18.90 18.97 -11.90
C ASP A 373 19.65 18.30 -10.73
N TYR A 374 19.36 17.02 -10.46
CA TYR A 374 20.02 16.23 -9.43
C TYR A 374 21.47 15.89 -9.80
N LEU A 375 21.73 15.62 -11.08
CA LEU A 375 23.09 15.38 -11.58
C LEU A 375 23.86 16.67 -11.91
N SER A 376 23.30 17.84 -11.62
CA SER A 376 23.99 19.10 -11.88
C SER A 376 25.28 19.20 -11.07
N LYS A 377 26.33 19.79 -11.66
CA LYS A 377 27.63 19.96 -11.00
C LYS A 377 27.50 20.72 -9.68
N ASP A 378 26.62 21.71 -9.63
CA ASP A 378 26.36 22.50 -8.42
C ASP A 378 25.82 21.64 -7.29
N PHE A 379 24.81 20.82 -7.58
CA PHE A 379 24.18 19.97 -6.57
C PHE A 379 25.12 18.85 -6.11
N GLN A 380 25.84 18.21 -7.04
CA GLN A 380 26.82 17.18 -6.68
C GLN A 380 28.00 17.77 -5.88
N SER A 381 28.51 18.94 -6.27
CA SER A 381 29.59 19.62 -5.52
C SER A 381 29.17 19.99 -4.09
N LEU A 382 27.91 20.37 -3.91
CA LEU A 382 27.34 20.62 -2.59
C LEU A 382 27.31 19.35 -1.75
N LEU A 383 26.83 18.23 -2.30
CA LEU A 383 26.78 16.96 -1.59
C LEU A 383 28.18 16.46 -1.23
N ASP A 384 29.11 16.51 -2.17
CA ASP A 384 30.51 16.13 -1.96
C ASP A 384 31.18 17.01 -0.90
N GLY A 385 30.96 18.34 -0.96
CA GLY A 385 31.50 19.29 0.00
C GLY A 385 30.98 19.08 1.42
N LEU A 386 29.74 18.59 1.56
CA LEU A 386 29.16 18.19 2.83
C LEU A 386 29.42 16.72 3.19
N ASN A 387 30.14 15.97 2.36
CA ASN A 387 30.37 14.54 2.52
C ASN A 387 29.05 13.74 2.66
N ILE A 388 28.14 13.95 1.71
CA ILE A 388 26.87 13.24 1.59
C ILE A 388 26.93 12.42 0.30
N THR A 389 26.79 11.11 0.38
CA THR A 389 26.77 10.25 -0.81
C THR A 389 25.46 10.43 -1.58
N TYR A 390 25.53 10.54 -2.92
CA TYR A 390 24.35 10.53 -3.76
C TYR A 390 24.21 9.21 -4.50
N ASP A 391 23.07 8.53 -4.31
CA ASP A 391 22.73 7.30 -5.02
C ASP A 391 21.57 7.59 -5.99
N ALA A 392 21.91 7.68 -7.27
CA ALA A 392 20.96 7.95 -8.34
C ALA A 392 20.16 6.68 -8.65
N ALA A 393 18.83 6.77 -8.55
CA ALA A 393 17.95 5.66 -8.89
C ALA A 393 18.14 5.23 -10.36
N ILE A 394 18.14 3.92 -10.60
CA ILE A 394 18.22 3.38 -11.96
C ILE A 394 17.00 3.89 -12.75
N ALA A 395 17.20 4.32 -14.00
CA ALA A 395 16.11 4.75 -14.86
C ALA A 395 15.00 3.68 -14.91
N TYR A 396 13.74 4.10 -14.78
CA TYR A 396 12.57 3.23 -14.74
C TYR A 396 12.46 2.28 -13.52
N ALA A 397 13.26 2.49 -12.46
CA ALA A 397 13.20 1.75 -11.20
C ALA A 397 12.58 2.56 -10.04
N GLY A 398 11.34 3.06 -10.23
CA GLY A 398 10.63 3.90 -9.24
C GLY A 398 10.50 3.26 -7.84
N GLU A 399 10.52 1.93 -7.76
CA GLU A 399 10.50 1.17 -6.50
C GLU A 399 11.63 1.54 -5.54
N GLN A 400 12.78 1.99 -6.05
CA GLN A 400 13.90 2.43 -5.23
C GLN A 400 13.59 3.72 -4.42
N LYS A 401 12.58 4.49 -4.84
CA LYS A 401 12.10 5.74 -4.21
C LYS A 401 10.67 5.63 -3.68
N ALA A 402 10.19 4.41 -3.39
CA ALA A 402 8.79 4.16 -3.04
C ALA A 402 8.28 4.99 -1.84
N LEU A 403 9.15 5.39 -0.89
CA LEU A 403 8.72 6.14 0.29
C LEU A 403 8.37 7.59 -0.04
N VAL A 404 9.21 8.28 -0.82
CA VAL A 404 8.95 9.67 -1.25
C VAL A 404 7.78 9.74 -2.24
N GLU A 405 7.65 8.76 -3.15
CA GLU A 405 6.48 8.66 -4.04
C GLU A 405 5.18 8.46 -3.26
N ARG A 406 5.19 7.54 -2.27
CA ARG A 406 4.05 7.33 -1.37
C ARG A 406 3.73 8.58 -0.56
N ARG A 407 4.74 9.33 -0.16
CA ARG A 407 4.58 10.60 0.57
C ARG A 407 3.85 11.63 -0.29
N PHE A 408 4.20 11.78 -1.57
CA PHE A 408 3.45 12.68 -2.47
C PHE A 408 1.99 12.28 -2.57
N GLY A 409 1.71 10.99 -2.84
CA GLY A 409 0.34 10.49 -2.87
C GLY A 409 -0.41 10.80 -1.57
N THR A 410 0.25 10.64 -0.43
CA THR A 410 -0.37 10.89 0.88
C THR A 410 -0.62 12.37 1.14
N LEU A 411 0.34 13.25 0.87
CA LEU A 411 0.17 14.70 1.05
C LEU A 411 -0.91 15.26 0.11
N GLN A 412 -0.92 14.83 -1.14
CA GLN A 412 -1.91 15.29 -2.13
C GLN A 412 -3.31 14.74 -1.87
N HIS A 413 -3.45 13.55 -1.30
CA HIS A 413 -4.74 12.98 -0.88
C HIS A 413 -5.18 13.39 0.54
N ALA A 414 -4.34 14.14 1.26
CA ALA A 414 -4.61 14.65 2.60
C ALA A 414 -5.37 15.99 2.55
N GLY A 415 -4.95 17.01 3.31
CA GLY A 415 -5.62 18.31 3.32
C GLY A 415 -5.66 18.96 1.92
N ILE A 416 -4.66 18.69 1.07
CA ILE A 416 -4.55 19.27 -0.28
C ILE A 416 -5.75 18.93 -1.16
N SER A 417 -6.35 17.75 -1.01
CA SER A 417 -7.53 17.37 -1.81
C SER A 417 -8.79 18.18 -1.47
N LYS A 418 -8.78 18.90 -0.34
CA LYS A 418 -9.88 19.78 0.10
C LYS A 418 -9.63 21.25 -0.26
N MET A 419 -8.49 21.57 -0.85
CA MET A 419 -8.11 22.93 -1.21
C MET A 419 -8.83 23.39 -2.48
N HIS A 420 -9.29 24.64 -2.47
CA HIS A 420 -9.71 25.30 -3.70
C HIS A 420 -8.53 25.42 -4.66
N GLY A 421 -8.73 25.00 -5.90
CA GLY A 421 -7.69 24.85 -6.91
C GLY A 421 -7.28 23.41 -7.16
N HIS A 422 -7.69 22.43 -6.35
CA HIS A 422 -7.39 21.02 -6.57
C HIS A 422 -8.02 20.51 -7.89
N ILE A 423 -7.19 19.92 -8.75
CA ILE A 423 -7.56 19.44 -10.10
C ILE A 423 -7.59 17.92 -10.19
N GLY A 424 -7.27 17.18 -9.12
CA GLY A 424 -7.27 15.73 -9.12
C GLY A 424 -5.99 15.10 -9.69
N ASN A 425 -5.78 13.84 -9.33
CA ASN A 425 -4.53 13.11 -9.60
C ASN A 425 -4.48 12.39 -10.96
N ASN A 426 -5.49 12.55 -11.80
CA ASN A 426 -5.49 12.04 -13.17
C ASN A 426 -6.42 12.86 -14.07
N LEU A 427 -6.30 12.67 -15.38
CA LEU A 427 -7.07 13.41 -16.38
C LEU A 427 -8.58 13.20 -16.22
N ALA A 428 -9.03 11.97 -15.95
CA ALA A 428 -10.45 11.67 -15.78
C ALA A 428 -11.07 12.43 -14.58
N LYS A 429 -10.39 12.46 -13.43
CA LYS A 429 -10.86 13.22 -12.26
C LYS A 429 -10.79 14.72 -12.50
N ARG A 430 -9.76 15.21 -13.21
CA ARG A 430 -9.69 16.61 -13.61
C ARG A 430 -10.89 17.00 -14.45
N GLU A 431 -11.21 16.19 -15.45
CA GLU A 431 -12.38 16.39 -16.29
C GLU A 431 -13.66 16.37 -15.46
N MET A 432 -13.83 15.41 -14.54
CA MET A 432 -14.99 15.37 -13.64
C MET A 432 -15.11 16.64 -12.77
N ILE A 433 -14.00 17.18 -12.26
CA ILE A 433 -13.98 18.41 -11.46
C ILE A 433 -14.36 19.62 -12.33
N GLU A 434 -13.78 19.71 -13.53
CA GLU A 434 -14.06 20.79 -14.48
C GLU A 434 -15.50 20.71 -15.02
N GLN A 435 -16.06 19.51 -15.13
CA GLN A 435 -17.42 19.27 -15.60
C GLN A 435 -18.51 19.73 -14.62
N LYS A 436 -18.19 19.90 -13.33
CA LYS A 436 -19.12 20.48 -12.33
C LYS A 436 -19.54 21.90 -12.69
N THR A 437 -18.72 22.63 -13.43
CA THR A 437 -19.09 23.95 -13.96
C THR A 437 -19.87 23.78 -15.26
N PRO A 438 -21.10 24.31 -15.37
CA PRO A 438 -21.90 24.24 -16.60
C PRO A 438 -21.15 24.82 -17.80
N LYS A 439 -21.34 24.24 -18.99
CA LYS A 439 -20.63 24.65 -20.22
C LYS A 439 -20.80 26.15 -20.54
N LYS A 440 -21.98 26.72 -20.26
CA LYS A 440 -22.29 28.15 -20.42
C LYS A 440 -21.44 29.09 -19.54
N ASP A 441 -20.96 28.59 -18.41
CA ASP A 441 -20.18 29.36 -17.44
C ASP A 441 -18.66 29.13 -17.62
N ARG A 442 -18.27 28.27 -18.57
CA ARG A 442 -16.86 28.04 -18.95
C ARG A 442 -16.42 29.12 -19.93
N ARG A 443 -15.75 30.14 -19.40
CA ARG A 443 -15.06 31.16 -20.19
C ARG A 443 -13.62 30.73 -20.47
N ALA A 444 -13.07 31.15 -21.62
CA ALA A 444 -11.68 30.89 -21.99
C ALA A 444 -10.68 31.64 -21.11
N LYS A 445 -11.07 32.83 -20.64
CA LYS A 445 -10.30 33.66 -19.71
C LYS A 445 -10.95 33.70 -18.33
N ASP A 446 -10.13 33.86 -17.30
CA ASP A 446 -10.59 34.10 -15.93
C ASP A 446 -10.97 35.58 -15.71
N GLU A 447 -11.36 35.93 -14.48
CA GLU A 447 -11.78 37.29 -14.11
C GLU A 447 -10.63 38.33 -14.17
N TYR A 448 -9.38 37.86 -14.27
CA TYR A 448 -8.18 38.68 -14.39
C TYR A 448 -7.65 38.73 -15.84
N GLY A 449 -8.33 38.09 -16.79
CA GLY A 449 -7.97 38.11 -18.22
C GLY A 449 -6.94 37.06 -18.63
N PHE A 450 -6.53 36.15 -17.74
CA PHE A 450 -5.57 35.08 -18.03
C PHE A 450 -6.24 33.84 -18.62
N ALA A 451 -5.47 33.03 -19.35
CA ALA A 451 -5.94 31.73 -19.85
C ALA A 451 -6.33 30.82 -18.67
N LYS A 452 -7.56 30.31 -18.71
CA LYS A 452 -8.17 29.62 -17.57
C LYS A 452 -7.59 28.21 -17.39
N LYS A 453 -6.83 27.98 -16.31
CA LYS A 453 -6.27 26.65 -15.97
C LYS A 453 -7.21 25.76 -15.17
N THR A 454 -8.21 26.34 -14.50
CA THR A 454 -9.26 25.65 -13.74
C THR A 454 -10.52 26.52 -13.67
N ASN A 455 -11.69 25.90 -13.53
CA ASN A 455 -12.96 26.63 -13.37
C ASN A 455 -13.22 27.17 -11.96
N GLN A 456 -12.39 26.79 -10.99
CA GLN A 456 -12.50 27.23 -9.60
C GLN A 456 -12.09 28.70 -9.46
N LYS A 457 -12.87 29.47 -8.69
CA LYS A 457 -12.67 30.93 -8.52
C LYS A 457 -11.73 31.27 -7.36
N LEU A 458 -11.92 30.62 -6.21
CA LEU A 458 -11.23 30.93 -4.95
C LEU A 458 -9.85 30.27 -4.85
N LEU A 459 -8.97 30.50 -5.83
CA LEU A 459 -7.62 29.95 -5.82
C LEU A 459 -6.78 30.61 -4.71
N LEU A 460 -6.03 29.81 -3.96
CA LEU A 460 -5.03 30.32 -3.02
C LEU A 460 -3.91 31.04 -3.76
N THR A 461 -3.30 32.02 -3.10
CA THR A 461 -2.02 32.56 -3.58
C THR A 461 -0.90 31.55 -3.33
N PHE A 462 0.23 31.71 -4.03
CA PHE A 462 1.36 30.79 -3.93
C PHE A 462 1.92 30.75 -2.50
N SER A 463 2.08 31.90 -1.84
CA SER A 463 2.48 31.97 -0.44
C SER A 463 1.51 31.24 0.51
N GLU A 464 0.19 31.43 0.36
CA GLU A 464 -0.82 30.72 1.16
C GLU A 464 -0.77 29.20 0.95
N ALA A 465 -0.53 28.77 -0.29
CA ALA A 465 -0.37 27.34 -0.60
C ALA A 465 0.92 26.75 0.00
N CYS A 466 2.00 27.54 0.10
CA CYS A 466 3.22 27.13 0.79
C CYS A 466 2.98 26.89 2.27
N GLU A 467 2.31 27.84 2.96
CA GLU A 467 1.92 27.71 4.36
C GLU A 467 1.01 26.48 4.57
N PHE A 468 0.04 26.30 3.69
CA PHE A 468 -0.86 25.13 3.75
C PHE A 468 -0.11 23.80 3.60
N LEU A 469 0.83 23.70 2.65
CA LEU A 469 1.66 22.51 2.46
C LEU A 469 2.48 22.22 3.72
N GLU A 470 3.09 23.25 4.31
CA GLU A 470 3.90 23.12 5.51
C GLU A 470 3.08 22.58 6.69
N ALA A 471 1.86 23.10 6.90
CA ALA A 471 0.95 22.57 7.90
C ALA A 471 0.61 21.09 7.67
N GLU A 472 0.33 20.67 6.43
CA GLU A 472 0.07 19.26 6.13
C GLU A 472 1.29 18.36 6.34
N VAL A 473 2.50 18.84 6.06
CA VAL A 473 3.75 18.14 6.36
C VAL A 473 3.93 17.95 7.85
N ILE A 474 3.68 18.98 8.66
CA ILE A 474 3.78 18.88 10.13
C ILE A 474 2.76 17.86 10.64
N LYS A 475 1.50 17.95 10.20
CA LYS A 475 0.46 16.97 10.56
C LYS A 475 0.87 15.54 10.19
N TRP A 476 1.51 15.33 9.04
CA TRP A 476 2.00 14.00 8.66
C TRP A 476 3.07 13.46 9.62
N ASN A 477 4.01 14.33 10.01
CA ASN A 477 5.12 13.99 10.87
C ASN A 477 4.68 13.64 12.30
N MET A 478 3.70 14.35 12.86
CA MET A 478 3.35 14.24 14.29
C MET A 478 1.96 13.66 14.61
N SER A 479 0.98 13.76 13.70
CA SER A 479 -0.42 13.47 14.08
C SER A 479 -0.69 11.99 14.28
N LYS A 480 -0.83 11.57 15.54
CA LYS A 480 -1.18 10.20 15.92
C LYS A 480 -2.61 9.82 15.53
N VAL A 481 -3.55 10.75 15.65
CA VAL A 481 -4.98 10.55 15.37
C VAL A 481 -5.23 10.16 13.90
N ARG A 482 -4.37 10.61 12.98
CA ARG A 482 -4.45 10.29 11.55
C ARG A 482 -3.86 8.90 11.22
N ARG A 483 -3.36 8.16 12.20
CA ARG A 483 -2.77 6.83 12.04
C ARG A 483 -3.70 5.76 12.60
N LYS A 484 -3.57 4.54 12.09
CA LYS A 484 -4.26 3.38 12.69
C LYS A 484 -3.72 3.15 14.11
N LYS A 485 -4.57 2.63 14.99
CA LYS A 485 -4.21 2.30 16.38
C LYS A 485 -2.96 1.41 16.41
N GLY A 486 -2.00 1.76 17.26
CA GLY A 486 -0.74 1.02 17.43
C GLY A 486 0.37 1.39 16.44
N ILE A 487 0.11 2.15 15.37
CA ILE A 487 1.14 2.57 14.41
C ILE A 487 1.90 3.78 14.96
N LYS A 488 3.23 3.71 14.97
CA LYS A 488 4.09 4.84 15.35
C LYS A 488 4.05 5.97 14.32
N THR A 489 4.05 7.22 14.76
CA THR A 489 4.23 8.39 13.89
C THR A 489 5.68 8.50 13.42
N PRO A 490 5.95 9.24 12.33
CA PRO A 490 7.31 9.55 11.95
C PRO A 490 8.13 10.17 13.09
N LEU A 491 7.54 11.10 13.83
CA LEU A 491 8.18 11.73 14.98
C LEU A 491 8.49 10.73 16.11
N GLU A 492 7.57 9.83 16.45
CA GLU A 492 7.82 8.80 17.46
C GLU A 492 8.93 7.82 17.03
N LEU A 493 9.00 7.49 15.73
CA LEU A 493 10.09 6.66 15.20
C LEU A 493 11.43 7.40 15.25
N TRP A 494 11.44 8.67 14.84
CA TRP A 494 12.61 9.53 14.91
C TRP A 494 13.16 9.64 16.33
N ASN A 495 12.29 9.92 17.30
CA ASN A 495 12.65 10.04 18.71
C ASN A 495 13.05 8.69 19.34
N SER A 496 12.65 7.56 18.76
CA SER A 496 13.08 6.24 19.25
C SER A 496 14.49 5.83 18.85
N CYS A 497 15.19 6.65 18.06
CA CYS A 497 16.55 6.39 17.62
C CYS A 497 17.52 7.35 18.33
N ASP A 498 18.48 6.79 19.07
CA ASP A 498 19.45 7.53 19.88
C ASP A 498 20.63 8.11 19.07
N ARG A 499 20.60 7.97 17.74
CA ARG A 499 21.67 8.49 16.87
C ARG A 499 21.86 10.00 17.08
N ALA A 500 23.11 10.43 17.21
CA ALA A 500 23.44 11.84 17.27
C ALA A 500 23.10 12.55 15.95
N ILE A 501 22.65 13.80 16.05
CA ILE A 501 22.36 14.65 14.89
C ILE A 501 23.60 15.48 14.57
N VAL A 502 24.09 15.38 13.33
CA VAL A 502 25.20 16.21 12.86
C VAL A 502 24.63 17.52 12.34
N LYS A 503 24.92 18.64 13.02
CA LYS A 503 24.46 19.97 12.63
C LYS A 503 25.52 20.67 11.79
N ILE A 504 25.06 21.40 10.77
CA ILE A 504 25.86 22.26 9.91
C ILE A 504 25.29 23.66 10.01
N SER A 505 26.15 24.69 10.08
CA SER A 505 25.67 26.07 10.04
C SER A 505 25.38 26.51 8.60
N TYR A 506 24.55 27.55 8.46
CA TYR A 506 24.15 28.00 7.13
C TYR A 506 25.32 28.48 6.28
N GLU A 507 26.31 29.12 6.90
CA GLU A 507 27.50 29.60 6.20
C GLU A 507 28.31 28.44 5.60
N GLU A 508 28.47 27.36 6.36
CA GLU A 508 29.16 26.16 5.89
C GLU A 508 28.40 25.48 4.73
N PHE A 509 27.08 25.51 4.78
CA PHE A 509 26.26 25.08 3.66
C PHE A 509 26.48 25.97 2.43
N LEU A 510 26.46 27.30 2.58
CA LEU A 510 26.65 28.27 1.49
C LEU A 510 28.02 28.15 0.82
N PHE A 511 29.08 27.84 1.56
CA PHE A 511 30.42 27.62 0.99
C PHE A 511 30.47 26.46 -0.02
N ASN A 512 29.57 25.49 0.13
CA ASN A 512 29.48 24.33 -0.73
C ASN A 512 28.31 24.42 -1.73
N ALA A 513 27.44 25.42 -1.61
CA ALA A 513 26.23 25.59 -2.42
C ALA A 513 26.53 26.17 -3.82
N GLY A 514 27.33 25.45 -4.61
CA GLY A 514 27.64 25.79 -6.00
C GLY A 514 28.92 25.13 -6.49
N ASN A 515 29.07 25.02 -7.81
CA ASN A 515 30.27 24.46 -8.42
C ASN A 515 31.47 25.39 -8.22
N LYS A 516 32.58 24.81 -7.76
CA LYS A 516 33.87 25.50 -7.56
C LYS A 516 34.57 25.70 -8.90
N GLU A 517 34.19 26.74 -9.63
CA GLU A 517 34.75 27.01 -10.96
C GLU A 517 36.18 27.57 -10.90
N LEU A 518 37.03 27.11 -11.81
CA LEU A 518 38.38 27.64 -11.94
C LEU A 518 38.38 29.02 -12.60
N ARG A 519 39.07 29.95 -11.96
CA ARG A 519 39.36 31.30 -12.47
C ARG A 519 40.81 31.68 -12.17
N VAL A 520 41.29 32.70 -12.86
CA VAL A 520 42.63 33.27 -12.65
C VAL A 520 42.46 34.68 -12.10
N VAL A 521 43.21 35.01 -11.06
CA VAL A 521 43.21 36.36 -10.48
C VAL A 521 43.84 37.34 -11.47
N GLY A 522 43.05 38.29 -11.96
CA GLY A 522 43.52 39.36 -12.83
C GLY A 522 43.96 40.61 -12.05
N LYS A 523 44.62 41.55 -12.72
CA LYS A 523 45.01 42.84 -12.12
C LYS A 523 43.82 43.65 -11.59
N LYS A 524 42.66 43.51 -12.23
CA LYS A 524 41.40 44.16 -11.83
C LYS A 524 40.55 43.28 -10.91
N GLY A 525 41.04 42.13 -10.45
CA GLY A 525 40.27 41.15 -9.71
C GLY A 525 39.82 39.97 -10.57
N ILE A 526 38.79 39.24 -10.11
CA ILE A 526 38.29 38.04 -10.78
C ILE A 526 37.03 38.38 -11.58
N ASN A 527 37.01 38.05 -12.87
CA ASN A 527 35.81 38.11 -13.69
C ASN A 527 34.99 36.83 -13.53
N PHE A 528 33.76 36.95 -13.06
CA PHE A 528 32.83 35.86 -12.85
C PHE A 528 31.42 36.31 -13.24
N GLU A 529 30.76 35.57 -14.16
CA GLU A 529 29.42 35.89 -14.69
C GLU A 529 29.21 37.37 -15.05
N SER A 530 30.15 37.95 -15.80
CA SER A 530 30.13 39.34 -16.27
C SER A 530 30.28 40.40 -15.16
N ARG A 531 30.65 40.01 -13.93
CA ARG A 531 31.00 40.91 -12.82
C ARG A 531 32.47 40.78 -12.45
N VAL A 532 33.04 41.85 -11.91
CA VAL A 532 34.41 41.87 -11.43
C VAL A 532 34.40 41.91 -9.92
N TYR A 533 35.02 40.92 -9.27
CA TYR A 533 35.04 40.78 -7.82
C TYR A 533 36.41 41.16 -7.26
N LYS A 534 36.40 41.92 -6.15
CA LYS A 534 37.59 42.43 -5.46
C LYS A 534 37.56 42.11 -3.96
N SER A 535 38.74 41.88 -3.39
CA SER A 535 38.96 41.70 -1.96
C SER A 535 40.36 42.20 -1.61
N ALA A 536 40.55 42.73 -0.42
CA ALA A 536 41.88 43.10 0.10
C ALA A 536 42.74 41.87 0.39
N LEU A 537 42.13 40.70 0.57
CA LEU A 537 42.79 39.44 0.90
C LEU A 537 42.96 38.51 -0.32
N MET A 538 42.81 39.04 -1.55
CA MET A 538 42.97 38.23 -2.76
C MET A 538 44.42 37.75 -2.93
N PRO A 539 44.64 36.52 -3.43
CA PRO A 539 45.98 36.04 -3.75
C PRO A 539 46.59 36.79 -4.95
N SER A 540 47.89 36.58 -5.19
CA SER A 540 48.64 37.34 -6.20
C SER A 540 48.09 37.16 -7.62
N VAL A 541 48.24 38.20 -8.44
CA VAL A 541 47.81 38.21 -9.85
C VAL A 541 48.47 37.05 -10.61
N GLY A 542 47.67 36.32 -11.40
CA GLY A 542 48.08 35.12 -12.13
C GLY A 542 47.82 33.82 -11.37
N THR A 543 47.47 33.87 -10.08
CA THR A 543 47.12 32.68 -9.29
C THR A 543 45.81 32.07 -9.79
N ARG A 544 45.79 30.74 -9.96
CA ARG A 544 44.58 29.98 -10.23
C ARG A 544 43.84 29.69 -8.94
N VAL A 545 42.57 30.02 -8.90
CA VAL A 545 41.69 29.88 -7.73
C VAL A 545 40.38 29.22 -8.15
N LYS A 546 39.69 28.64 -7.17
CA LYS A 546 38.32 28.13 -7.33
C LYS A 546 37.35 29.16 -6.76
N CYS A 547 36.26 29.44 -7.46
CA CYS A 547 35.29 30.45 -7.05
C CYS A 547 33.88 29.87 -6.98
N VAL A 548 33.10 30.27 -5.97
CA VAL A 548 31.68 29.93 -5.80
C VAL A 548 30.92 31.21 -5.50
N GLN A 549 29.87 31.49 -6.29
CA GLN A 549 29.00 32.64 -6.04
C GLN A 549 28.03 32.32 -4.91
N ASN A 550 27.76 33.30 -4.03
CA ASN A 550 26.78 33.13 -2.97
C ASN A 550 25.36 33.09 -3.57
N ILE A 551 24.63 32.00 -3.33
CA ILE A 551 23.27 31.78 -3.85
C ILE A 551 22.22 32.78 -3.33
N ASP A 552 22.48 33.43 -2.19
CA ASP A 552 21.60 34.46 -1.62
C ASP A 552 21.99 35.87 -2.04
N ASN A 553 23.26 36.08 -2.37
CA ASN A 553 23.79 37.37 -2.76
C ASN A 553 24.79 37.21 -3.91
N ILE A 554 24.31 37.41 -5.14
CA ILE A 554 25.11 37.35 -6.37
C ILE A 554 26.34 38.28 -6.31
N LYS A 555 26.31 39.31 -5.46
CA LYS A 555 27.41 40.29 -5.30
C LYS A 555 28.56 39.80 -4.43
N GLU A 556 28.41 38.63 -3.80
CA GLU A 556 29.41 37.96 -2.98
C GLU A 556 29.98 36.74 -3.72
N LEU A 557 31.31 36.62 -3.72
CA LEU A 557 32.04 35.50 -4.31
C LEU A 557 33.00 34.90 -3.28
N PHE A 558 32.83 33.62 -2.98
CA PHE A 558 33.73 32.86 -2.12
C PHE A 558 34.91 32.34 -2.96
N ILE A 559 36.14 32.63 -2.52
CA ILE A 559 37.37 32.24 -3.21
C ILE A 559 38.11 31.18 -2.41
N TYR A 560 38.55 30.14 -3.10
CA TYR A 560 39.27 28.99 -2.57
C TYR A 560 40.58 28.76 -3.32
N ASP A 561 41.54 28.11 -2.66
CA ASP A 561 42.73 27.58 -3.32
C ASP A 561 42.40 26.35 -4.20
N LEU A 562 43.39 25.81 -4.90
CA LEU A 562 43.20 24.61 -5.73
C LEU A 562 42.91 23.36 -4.88
N SER A 563 43.40 23.34 -3.64
CA SER A 563 43.18 22.27 -2.66
C SER A 563 41.78 22.28 -2.05
N GLY A 564 41.02 23.38 -2.22
CA GLY A 564 39.67 23.56 -1.71
C GLY A 564 39.57 24.32 -0.38
N ASN A 565 40.67 24.87 0.15
CA ASN A 565 40.67 25.69 1.35
C ASN A 565 40.14 27.10 1.06
N PHE A 566 39.31 27.63 1.94
CA PHE A 566 38.78 28.99 1.83
C PHE A 566 39.89 30.03 2.00
N LEU A 567 39.95 31.00 1.09
CA LEU A 567 40.93 32.08 1.11
C LEU A 567 40.29 33.39 1.59
N CYS A 568 39.26 33.86 0.89
CA CYS A 568 38.60 35.11 1.20
C CYS A 568 37.23 35.26 0.52
N LEU A 569 36.40 36.14 1.07
CA LEU A 569 35.22 36.70 0.40
C LEU A 569 35.64 37.87 -0.49
N ALA A 570 35.13 37.91 -1.72
CA ALA A 570 35.27 39.03 -2.64
C ALA A 570 33.91 39.62 -3.01
N LEU A 571 33.87 40.95 -3.14
CA LEU A 571 32.67 41.72 -3.43
C LEU A 571 32.74 42.32 -4.83
N ASP A 572 31.59 42.48 -5.46
CA ASP A 572 31.45 43.17 -6.75
C ASP A 572 32.06 44.58 -6.70
N GLU A 573 32.87 44.92 -7.71
CA GLU A 573 33.54 46.21 -7.87
C GLU A 573 32.57 47.40 -7.83
N SER A 574 31.31 47.21 -8.25
CA SER A 574 30.25 48.23 -8.18
C SER A 574 29.80 48.59 -6.75
N ILE A 575 30.05 47.73 -5.75
CA ILE A 575 29.85 48.04 -4.32
C ILE A 575 31.16 48.45 -3.66
N ALA A 576 32.30 47.93 -4.13
CA ALA A 576 33.61 48.29 -3.59
C ALA A 576 33.93 49.80 -3.64
N LYS A 577 33.13 50.57 -4.38
CA LYS A 577 33.08 52.04 -4.35
C LYS A 577 31.65 52.52 -4.09
N LEU A 578 31.17 52.58 -2.84
CA LEU A 578 30.16 53.58 -2.40
C LEU A 578 29.87 53.50 -0.90
N SER A 579 29.96 54.66 -0.26
CA SER A 579 29.58 54.95 1.11
C SER A 579 28.05 55.11 1.26
N LYS A 580 27.57 54.70 2.44
CA LYS A 580 26.31 54.92 3.20
C LYS A 580 25.02 55.57 2.62
N GLU A 581 24.97 56.18 1.43
CA GLU A 581 23.82 56.99 0.99
C GLU A 581 22.90 56.31 -0.04
N SER A 582 23.37 55.30 -0.77
CA SER A 582 22.56 54.57 -1.77
C SER A 582 21.60 53.53 -1.15
N TYR A 583 21.78 53.17 0.12
CA TYR A 583 20.97 52.14 0.81
C TYR A 583 19.64 52.68 1.38
N LYS A 584 19.53 54.00 1.59
CA LYS A 584 18.34 54.65 2.19
C LYS A 584 17.25 55.03 1.18
N MET A 585 17.61 55.23 -0.11
CA MET A 585 16.65 55.68 -1.14
C MET A 585 16.00 54.55 -1.95
N LEU A 586 16.63 53.37 -2.07
CA LEU A 586 16.05 52.23 -2.79
C LEU A 586 15.00 51.44 -1.99
N LYS A 587 15.04 51.49 -0.66
CA LYS A 587 14.13 50.73 0.21
C LYS A 587 12.87 51.52 0.63
N LYS A 588 12.94 52.85 0.64
CA LYS A 588 11.90 53.71 1.24
C LYS A 588 10.87 54.26 0.24
N GLY A 589 11.17 54.26 -1.07
CA GLY A 589 10.22 54.68 -2.12
C GLY A 589 9.43 53.51 -2.74
N TYR A 590 10.06 52.33 -2.86
CA TYR A 590 9.45 51.18 -3.53
C TYR A 590 8.48 50.39 -2.62
N GLU A 591 8.77 50.30 -1.32
CA GLU A 591 7.94 49.57 -0.35
C GLU A 591 6.70 50.35 0.11
N SER A 592 6.66 51.69 -0.03
CA SER A 592 5.49 52.51 0.36
C SER A 592 4.44 52.61 -0.74
N GLU A 593 4.83 52.61 -2.01
CA GLU A 593 3.91 52.70 -3.15
C GLU A 593 3.26 51.35 -3.50
N VAL A 594 4.00 50.23 -3.34
CA VAL A 594 3.46 48.87 -3.57
C VAL A 594 2.47 48.45 -2.47
N LYS A 595 2.61 49.00 -1.26
CA LYS A 595 1.77 48.68 -0.09
C LYS A 595 0.45 49.46 -0.11
N ALA A 596 0.48 50.73 -0.52
CA ALA A 596 -0.72 51.58 -0.62
C ALA A 596 -1.69 51.14 -1.74
N ILE A 597 -1.18 50.55 -2.83
CA ILE A 597 -2.00 50.13 -3.99
C ILE A 597 -2.57 48.71 -3.81
N LYS A 598 -1.93 47.85 -2.99
CA LYS A 598 -2.40 46.48 -2.68
C LYS A 598 -3.54 46.43 -1.65
N GLU A 599 -3.79 47.51 -0.90
CA GLU A 599 -4.58 47.45 0.34
C GLU A 599 -6.07 47.77 0.24
N VAL A 600 -6.61 48.51 -0.75
CA VAL A 600 -7.91 49.17 -0.47
C VAL A 600 -9.17 48.64 -1.17
N LEU A 601 -9.16 47.89 -2.29
CA LEU A 601 -10.43 47.77 -3.06
C LEU A 601 -10.93 46.43 -3.61
N LYS A 602 -10.24 45.28 -3.51
CA LYS A 602 -10.78 44.02 -4.10
C LYS A 602 -10.51 42.69 -3.36
N LYS A 603 -9.84 42.68 -2.20
CA LYS A 603 -9.43 41.44 -1.50
C LYS A 603 -10.34 41.03 -0.32
N ASP A 604 -11.26 41.89 0.12
CA ASP A 604 -11.94 41.70 1.41
C ASP A 604 -13.07 40.66 1.39
N GLU A 605 -13.70 40.37 0.25
CA GLU A 605 -14.79 39.39 0.19
C GLU A 605 -14.33 37.92 0.11
N ILE A 606 -13.10 37.66 -0.35
CA ILE A 606 -12.57 36.28 -0.53
C ILE A 606 -11.70 35.84 0.67
N ALA A 607 -11.09 36.81 1.37
CA ALA A 607 -10.10 36.61 2.42
C ALA A 607 -10.69 36.13 3.77
N ALA A 608 -11.90 36.56 4.12
CA ALA A 608 -12.45 36.41 5.47
C ALA A 608 -12.78 34.96 5.86
N PHE A 609 -13.09 34.08 4.92
CA PHE A 609 -13.60 32.73 5.25
C PHE A 609 -12.49 31.66 5.39
N THR A 610 -11.26 31.92 4.92
CA THR A 610 -10.19 30.88 4.85
C THR A 610 -8.87 31.29 5.52
N LYS A 611 -8.54 32.59 5.61
CA LYS A 611 -7.23 33.07 6.11
C LYS A 611 -7.04 32.96 7.62
N LEU A 612 -8.10 33.04 8.41
CA LEU A 612 -8.00 33.09 9.86
C LEU A 612 -7.60 31.75 10.50
N ASN A 613 -7.72 30.62 9.79
CA ASN A 613 -7.28 29.32 10.31
C ASN A 613 -5.90 28.87 9.83
N ILE A 614 -5.48 29.09 8.57
CA ILE A 614 -4.26 28.44 8.04
C ILE A 614 -2.98 28.89 8.77
N LYS A 615 -2.81 30.21 8.98
CA LYS A 615 -1.62 30.76 9.64
C LYS A 615 -1.57 30.40 11.13
N GLN A 616 -2.70 30.53 11.82
CA GLN A 616 -2.82 30.17 13.23
C GLN A 616 -2.61 28.66 13.42
N ASP A 617 -3.27 27.83 12.61
CA ASP A 617 -3.09 26.37 12.61
C ASP A 617 -1.62 25.99 12.39
N LEU A 618 -0.94 26.64 11.44
CA LEU A 618 0.47 26.40 11.17
C LEU A 618 1.35 26.77 12.37
N GLN A 619 1.12 27.92 12.99
CA GLN A 619 1.88 28.37 14.16
C GLN A 619 1.67 27.46 15.38
N ASP A 620 0.43 27.04 15.62
CA ASP A 620 0.08 26.10 16.68
C ASP A 620 0.74 24.73 16.44
N LEU A 621 0.71 24.25 15.19
CA LEU A 621 1.36 23.00 14.78
C LEU A 621 2.88 23.07 14.86
N GLN A 622 3.50 24.18 14.49
CA GLN A 622 4.95 24.39 14.62
C GLN A 622 5.36 24.33 16.09
N SER A 623 4.67 25.07 16.95
CA SER A 623 4.91 25.09 18.40
C SER A 623 4.75 23.70 19.01
N ALA A 624 3.69 22.98 18.64
CA ALA A 624 3.46 21.62 19.12
C ALA A 624 4.51 20.63 18.59
N PHE A 625 4.96 20.80 17.34
CA PHE A 625 6.01 19.97 16.75
C PHE A 625 7.36 20.17 17.44
N GLU A 626 7.77 21.42 17.66
CA GLU A 626 9.02 21.77 18.34
C GLU A 626 9.05 21.25 19.77
N ASN A 627 7.96 21.44 20.53
CA ASN A 627 7.82 20.92 21.89
C ASN A 627 7.80 19.38 21.98
N SER A 628 7.54 18.68 20.87
CA SER A 628 7.47 17.22 20.81
C SER A 628 8.79 16.56 20.38
N LEU A 629 9.81 17.34 19.99
CA LEU A 629 11.14 16.83 19.70
C LEU A 629 11.88 16.55 21.02
N VAL A 630 12.47 15.36 21.14
CA VAL A 630 13.33 15.03 22.27
C VAL A 630 14.70 15.66 22.05
N GLU A 631 15.34 16.19 23.11
CA GLU A 631 16.72 16.68 23.06
C GLU A 631 17.66 15.60 22.53
N ALA A 632 18.15 15.82 21.30
CA ALA A 632 19.07 14.92 20.65
C ALA A 632 20.51 15.29 21.00
N LYS A 633 21.40 14.29 21.06
CA LYS A 633 22.84 14.56 21.11
C LYS A 633 23.26 15.25 19.81
N GLU A 634 23.66 16.51 19.88
CA GLU A 634 24.11 17.27 18.73
C GLU A 634 25.64 17.23 18.61
N VAL A 635 26.12 17.04 17.39
CA VAL A 635 27.54 17.16 17.04
C VAL A 635 27.67 18.21 15.96
N HIS A 636 28.48 19.24 16.20
CA HIS A 636 28.72 20.30 15.22
C HIS A 636 29.90 19.94 14.33
N GLN A 637 29.70 20.05 13.02
CA GLN A 637 30.79 19.97 12.07
C GLN A 637 31.66 21.24 12.18
N LYS A 638 32.95 21.07 12.53
CA LYS A 638 33.90 22.19 12.59
C LYS A 638 34.18 22.72 11.18
N SER A 639 34.08 24.02 11.00
CA SER A 639 34.37 24.71 9.74
C SER A 639 35.45 25.78 9.92
N LEU A 640 36.62 25.52 9.32
CA LEU A 640 37.72 26.50 9.26
C LEU A 640 37.36 27.70 8.38
N ALA A 641 36.57 27.49 7.32
CA ALA A 641 36.12 28.54 6.41
C ALA A 641 35.21 29.56 7.12
N LYS A 642 34.35 29.09 8.02
CA LYS A 642 33.48 29.95 8.82
C LYS A 642 34.27 30.84 9.77
N GLU A 643 35.26 30.28 10.46
CA GLU A 643 36.13 31.03 11.36
C GLU A 643 36.88 32.11 10.58
N ALA A 644 37.46 31.77 9.43
CA ALA A 644 38.15 32.71 8.55
C ALA A 644 37.23 33.83 8.03
N LEU A 645 36.00 33.52 7.61
CA LEU A 645 35.02 34.51 7.15
C LEU A 645 34.64 35.47 8.28
N LYS A 646 34.44 34.95 9.49
CA LYS A 646 34.10 35.77 10.67
C LYS A 646 35.24 36.78 10.94
N THR A 647 36.49 36.31 10.97
CA THR A 647 37.66 37.16 11.13
C THR A 647 37.77 38.20 10.02
N GLN A 648 37.50 37.84 8.76
CA GLN A 648 37.52 38.80 7.66
C GLN A 648 36.46 39.90 7.83
N ARG A 649 35.22 39.55 8.20
CA ARG A 649 34.15 40.53 8.40
C ARG A 649 34.44 41.48 9.55
N GLU A 650 34.99 40.97 10.66
CA GLU A 650 35.44 41.79 11.79
C GLU A 650 36.54 42.80 11.37
N LEU A 651 37.50 42.36 10.54
CA LEU A 651 38.54 43.25 10.00
C LEU A 651 37.99 44.31 9.04
N GLU A 652 36.98 43.98 8.24
CA GLU A 652 36.31 44.93 7.35
C GLU A 652 35.49 45.96 8.13
N GLU A 653 34.80 45.54 9.19
CA GLU A 653 34.08 46.47 10.10
C GLU A 653 35.03 47.45 10.78
N ILE A 654 36.18 46.99 11.29
CA ILE A 654 37.20 47.85 11.90
C ILE A 654 37.73 48.87 10.88
N LYS A 655 38.05 48.44 9.64
CA LYS A 655 38.52 49.35 8.58
C LYS A 655 37.47 50.39 8.18
N ASN A 656 36.20 49.99 8.11
CA ASN A 656 35.11 50.89 7.78
C ASN A 656 34.85 51.92 8.89
N ASN A 657 34.99 51.54 10.16
CA ASN A 657 34.87 52.46 11.28
C ASN A 657 36.08 53.41 11.36
N ALA A 658 37.30 52.93 11.15
CA ALA A 658 38.50 53.77 11.10
C ALA A 658 38.43 54.84 9.99
N ASN A 659 37.97 54.47 8.78
CA ASN A 659 37.73 55.42 7.69
C ASN A 659 36.60 56.42 8.03
N ALA A 660 35.57 56.01 8.76
CA ALA A 660 34.51 56.90 9.19
C ALA A 660 35.00 57.93 10.23
N ASP A 661 35.85 57.50 11.16
CA ASP A 661 36.47 58.40 12.15
C ASP A 661 37.44 59.39 11.49
N GLU A 662 38.19 58.96 10.47
CA GLU A 662 39.08 59.81 9.68
C GLU A 662 38.30 60.83 8.82
N LEU A 663 37.16 60.43 8.25
CA LEU A 663 36.22 61.34 7.57
C LEU A 663 35.58 62.36 8.53
N ILE A 664 35.23 61.95 9.76
CA ILE A 664 34.70 62.86 10.78
C ILE A 664 35.79 63.84 11.24
N LEU A 665 37.05 63.40 11.33
CA LEU A 665 38.18 64.27 11.68
C LEU A 665 38.50 65.27 10.57
N ASN A 666 38.40 64.86 9.30
CA ASN A 666 38.59 65.74 8.14
C ASN A 666 37.41 66.71 7.95
N ALA A 667 36.17 66.28 8.13
CA ALA A 667 35.00 67.16 8.12
C ALA A 667 35.05 68.22 9.24
N LYS A 668 35.54 67.86 10.44
CA LYS A 668 35.79 68.83 11.52
C LYS A 668 36.93 69.81 11.22
N LYS A 669 37.91 69.44 10.38
CA LYS A 669 38.96 70.34 9.90
C LYS A 669 38.46 71.29 8.81
N GLU A 670 37.53 70.85 7.95
CA GLU A 670 36.89 71.72 6.95
C GLU A 670 35.91 72.72 7.59
N ILE A 671 35.16 72.31 8.62
CA ILE A 671 34.22 73.21 9.33
C ILE A 671 34.94 74.35 10.07
N ASN A 672 36.18 74.14 10.54
CA ASN A 672 36.94 75.19 11.23
C ASN A 672 37.61 76.23 10.30
N ASN A 673 37.51 76.07 8.97
CA ASN A 673 38.14 76.98 8.00
C ASN A 673 37.18 77.92 7.26
N ASP A 674 35.86 77.80 7.46
CA ASP A 674 34.84 78.60 6.74
C ASP A 674 33.85 79.32 7.69
N GLU A 675 34.33 79.85 8.82
CA GLU A 675 33.58 80.89 9.56
C GLU A 675 33.94 82.29 9.00
N SER A 676 33.34 82.64 7.86
CA SER A 676 33.14 84.04 7.48
C SER A 676 31.63 84.31 7.32
N GLU A 677 31.10 85.09 8.27
CA GLU A 677 29.79 85.77 8.34
C GLU A 677 28.73 85.41 7.29
N PHE A 678 27.73 84.63 7.74
CA PHE A 678 26.45 84.50 7.05
C PHE A 678 25.49 85.59 7.57
N ASP A 679 25.25 86.61 6.74
CA ASP A 679 24.31 87.70 7.01
C ASP A 679 22.85 87.24 6.86
N MET A 680 22.12 87.22 7.97
CA MET A 680 20.72 86.80 8.05
C MET A 680 19.73 87.81 7.45
N GLU A 681 20.11 89.07 7.22
CA GLU A 681 19.19 90.06 6.64
C GLU A 681 18.99 89.85 5.13
N ALA A 682 20.00 89.32 4.42
CA ALA A 682 19.91 89.06 2.99
C ALA A 682 19.02 87.83 2.61
N PHE A 683 18.76 86.93 3.55
CA PHE A 683 18.01 85.70 3.29
C PHE A 683 16.48 85.87 3.34
N VAL A 684 15.99 86.87 4.10
CA VAL A 684 14.55 87.04 4.35
C VAL A 684 13.84 87.78 3.19
N GLU A 685 14.52 88.62 2.42
CA GLU A 685 13.88 89.42 1.35
C GLU A 685 13.61 88.67 0.03
N LYS A 686 14.07 87.43 -0.15
CA LYS A 686 14.04 86.78 -1.49
C LYS A 686 12.93 85.77 -1.77
N LYS A 687 11.91 85.65 -0.91
CA LYS A 687 10.85 84.63 -1.10
C LYS A 687 9.42 85.13 -1.29
N TYR A 688 9.24 86.42 -1.55
CA TYR A 688 8.00 86.96 -2.10
C TYR A 688 8.33 87.78 -3.33
N PHE A 689 8.35 87.14 -4.52
CA PHE A 689 7.81 87.69 -5.76
C PHE A 689 8.05 86.72 -6.92
N ALA A 690 6.96 86.53 -7.69
CA ALA A 690 6.88 86.13 -9.09
C ALA A 690 7.06 84.66 -9.50
N GLY A 691 6.00 84.16 -10.15
CA GLY A 691 6.11 83.48 -11.45
C GLY A 691 5.75 82.01 -11.46
#